data_AF-A0A3G4W1E2-F1
#
_entry.id   AF-A0A3G4W1E2-F1
#
_cell.length_a   1.000
_cell.length_b   1.000
_cell.length_c   1.000
_cell.angle_alpha   90.00
_cell.angle_beta   90.00
_cell.angle_gamma   90.00
#
_symmetry.space_group_name_H-M   'P 1'
#
loop_
_entity.id
_entity.type
_entity.pdbx_description
1 polymer ?
#
loop_
_entity_poly.entity_id
_entity_poly.type
_entity_poly.pdbx_seq_one_letter_code
_entity_poly.pdbx_strand_id
1 'polypeptide(L)'
;MEHVPALDEDLKKTLGPATAKVLAEQLGLHTALDLLHHYPRKYAERGELTALTELADQLDEHVTVVAQVADARILTFNGGRGKRLEVTITDGNGRLQLVFFGAGVHKPHKELLPGTRAMFAGKVGMFNRKLQLSHPAYEPLGADASDQDAASAFAGRLIPIYPACAKLESWKIAKCVDAVLPSAQETVDPLPPALREGRGLVPLTEALLKIHRPATKADVEDARQRLKWDEAFVLQVALARRRRADCQLPAVPRRPAPGGLLDAFDAKLPFTLTEGQQTVSKEIFDDLATDHPMHRLLQGEVGSGKTMVALRAMLAVVDCGGQAAMLAPTEVLAQQHHRSITEMMGELAEGGMLGGSDQGTKVVLLTGSMGMPARRKALLDLVTGEAGIVIGTHALIEDKVQFHDLGLVVVDEQHRFGVEQRDALRSKGKQPPHLLVMTATPIPRTVAMTVFGDLETSVLDQLPAGRSPIATHVVPAKDKPHFLARAWERVREEVGKGHQAYVVCPRIGNGDEEAADPKKKSAEAEGDKRPPLAVLEIADELRGGPLAGLSVEVLHGRMDPADKDDVMRRFAAGEVKVLVATTVIEVGVNVPNSTVMVIMDADRFGVSQLHQLRGRVGRGSAPGLCLLVSEMHEASPARARLAAVAATLDGFELSRIDLEQRREGDVLGQAQSGVRSSLRMLAVIEDEEVIAQAREEATRVVAEDPELERLPGLKLALDALLDTEREQYLEKG
;
A
#
# COMPACT_ATOMS: atom_id res chain seq x y z
N MET A 1 17.12 32.13 -14.63
CA MET A 1 16.48 33.38 -14.18
C MET A 1 15.07 33.34 -14.73
N GLU A 2 14.00 33.28 -13.95
CA GLU A 2 13.75 33.84 -12.61
C GLU A 2 13.13 32.78 -11.70
N HIS A 3 13.63 32.66 -10.46
CA HIS A 3 12.85 32.06 -9.37
C HIS A 3 11.62 32.94 -9.17
N VAL A 4 10.41 32.37 -9.12
CA VAL A 4 9.19 33.15 -8.84
C VAL A 4 9.13 33.41 -7.33
N PRO A 5 9.59 34.56 -6.83
CA PRO A 5 9.96 34.73 -5.42
C PRO A 5 8.76 34.75 -4.48
N ALA A 6 7.54 35.00 -4.99
CA ALA A 6 6.34 35.18 -4.18
C ALA A 6 5.63 33.86 -3.85
N LEU A 7 5.79 32.81 -4.67
CA LEU A 7 5.13 31.51 -4.45
C LEU A 7 5.91 30.64 -3.47
N ASP A 8 7.23 30.73 -3.48
CA ASP A 8 8.13 30.07 -2.50
C ASP A 8 8.31 30.90 -1.22
N GLU A 9 7.62 32.05 -1.11
CA GLU A 9 7.74 32.93 0.04
C GLU A 9 7.13 32.32 1.30
N ASP A 10 7.87 32.38 2.41
CA ASP A 10 7.43 31.91 3.72
C ASP A 10 6.12 32.62 4.12
N LEU A 11 5.10 31.83 4.45
CA LEU A 11 3.77 32.30 4.90
C LEU A 11 3.84 33.30 6.07
N LYS A 12 4.95 33.35 6.82
CA LYS A 12 5.18 34.34 7.89
C LYS A 12 5.10 35.77 7.40
N LYS A 13 5.51 36.05 6.16
CA LYS A 13 5.50 37.42 5.60
C LYS A 13 4.11 37.86 5.14
N THR A 14 3.33 36.94 4.58
CA THR A 14 2.01 37.23 4.00
C THR A 14 0.87 37.12 5.03
N LEU A 15 0.92 36.13 5.94
CA LEU A 15 -0.16 35.82 6.90
C LEU A 15 0.18 36.19 8.35
N GLY A 16 1.42 36.61 8.60
CA GLY A 16 1.95 36.90 9.94
C GLY A 16 2.44 35.65 10.70
N PRO A 17 3.36 35.83 11.67
CA PRO A 17 4.12 34.72 12.25
C PRO A 17 3.28 33.74 13.08
N ALA A 18 2.20 34.20 13.71
CA ALA A 18 1.35 33.35 14.54
C ALA A 18 0.53 32.35 13.70
N THR A 19 -0.09 32.82 12.61
CA THR A 19 -0.91 31.99 11.72
C THR A 19 -0.04 31.03 10.92
N ALA A 20 1.08 31.53 10.36
CA ALA A 20 2.04 30.72 9.62
C ALA A 20 2.62 29.58 10.47
N LYS A 21 2.94 29.84 11.75
CA LYS A 21 3.43 28.80 12.68
C LYS A 21 2.41 27.68 12.88
N VAL A 22 1.12 27.99 13.01
CA VAL A 22 0.07 26.98 13.17
C VAL A 22 -0.13 26.17 11.88
N LEU A 23 -0.10 26.83 10.72
CA LEU A 23 -0.19 26.18 9.41
C LEU A 23 0.98 25.18 9.21
N ALA A 24 2.20 25.59 9.52
CA ALA A 24 3.38 24.73 9.45
C ALA A 24 3.30 23.55 10.45
N GLU A 25 3.06 23.82 11.74
CA GLU A 25 3.09 22.78 12.78
C GLU A 25 1.94 21.76 12.70
N GLN A 26 0.76 22.17 12.23
CA GLN A 26 -0.44 21.32 12.25
C GLN A 26 -0.79 20.74 10.88
N LEU A 27 -0.47 21.44 9.80
CA LEU A 27 -0.84 21.05 8.44
C LEU A 27 0.36 20.86 7.51
N GLY A 28 1.59 21.18 7.94
CA GLY A 28 2.80 21.04 7.12
C GLY A 28 2.88 22.05 5.98
N LEU A 29 2.19 23.19 6.09
CA LEU A 29 2.13 24.21 5.03
C LEU A 29 3.13 25.34 5.35
N HIS A 30 4.11 25.56 4.47
CA HIS A 30 5.22 26.49 4.71
C HIS A 30 5.23 27.68 3.76
N THR A 31 4.80 27.47 2.51
CA THR A 31 4.87 28.46 1.43
C THR A 31 3.49 28.91 0.94
N ALA A 32 3.45 30.00 0.18
CA ALA A 32 2.25 30.42 -0.53
C ALA A 32 1.74 29.32 -1.49
N LEU A 33 2.64 28.64 -2.19
CA LEU A 33 2.32 27.53 -3.08
C LEU A 33 1.70 26.34 -2.32
N ASP A 34 2.22 26.00 -1.13
CA ASP A 34 1.65 24.93 -0.29
C ASP A 34 0.18 25.19 0.05
N LEU A 35 -0.14 26.46 0.37
CA LEU A 35 -1.49 26.87 0.74
C LEU A 35 -2.45 26.88 -0.45
N LEU A 36 -1.98 27.25 -1.66
CA LEU A 36 -2.75 27.15 -2.91
C LEU A 36 -3.01 25.69 -3.32
N HIS A 37 -2.15 24.77 -2.92
CA HIS A 37 -2.38 23.34 -3.12
C HIS A 37 -3.05 22.66 -1.92
N HIS A 38 -3.59 23.42 -0.95
CA HIS A 38 -4.41 22.89 0.14
C HIS A 38 -5.89 22.96 -0.26
N TYR A 39 -6.35 21.96 -1.03
CA TYR A 39 -7.66 22.01 -1.66
C TYR A 39 -8.85 21.79 -0.69
N PRO A 40 -10.03 22.35 -1.01
CA PRO A 40 -11.26 22.05 -0.28
C PRO A 40 -11.66 20.57 -0.41
N ARG A 41 -12.06 19.95 0.71
CA ARG A 41 -12.56 18.56 0.74
C ARG A 41 -13.99 18.46 0.20
N LYS A 42 -14.81 19.47 0.49
CA LYS A 42 -16.22 19.56 0.08
C LYS A 42 -16.58 21.00 -0.28
N TYR A 43 -17.66 21.17 -1.03
CA TYR A 43 -18.27 22.46 -1.32
C TYR A 43 -19.69 22.43 -0.81
N ALA A 44 -20.06 23.39 0.04
CA ALA A 44 -21.43 23.56 0.50
C ALA A 44 -22.09 24.69 -0.27
N GLU A 45 -23.31 24.46 -0.77
CA GLU A 45 -24.13 25.55 -1.27
C GLU A 45 -24.64 26.38 -0.09
N ARG A 46 -24.63 27.71 -0.19
CA ARG A 46 -25.18 28.61 0.86
C ARG A 46 -26.65 28.31 1.21
N GLY A 47 -27.36 27.57 0.38
CA GLY A 47 -28.74 27.12 0.58
C GLY A 47 -28.90 25.69 1.13
N GLU A 48 -27.91 24.82 1.01
CA GLU A 48 -27.99 23.42 1.43
C GLU A 48 -27.39 23.22 2.81
N LEU A 49 -28.10 22.46 3.66
CA LEU A 49 -27.64 22.11 5.00
C LEU A 49 -26.90 20.77 4.91
N THR A 50 -25.80 20.63 5.67
CA THR A 50 -25.01 19.39 5.68
C THR A 50 -25.81 18.25 6.30
N ALA A 51 -25.88 17.10 5.65
CA ALA A 51 -26.56 15.92 6.20
C ALA A 51 -25.90 15.47 7.52
N LEU A 52 -26.56 15.77 8.65
CA LEU A 52 -26.07 15.49 10.00
C LEU A 52 -26.13 14.00 10.35
N THR A 53 -26.84 13.19 9.56
CA THR A 53 -26.95 11.73 9.71
C THR A 53 -25.64 10.99 9.41
N GLU A 54 -24.77 11.54 8.56
CA GLU A 54 -23.48 10.93 8.20
C GLU A 54 -22.39 11.16 9.28
N LEU A 55 -22.65 12.01 10.27
CA LEU A 55 -21.68 12.34 11.33
C LEU A 55 -21.56 11.25 12.39
N ALA A 56 -22.46 10.27 12.42
CA ALA A 56 -22.40 9.15 13.36
C ALA A 56 -21.14 8.28 13.15
N ASP A 57 -20.64 8.21 11.91
CA ASP A 57 -19.45 7.43 11.53
C ASP A 57 -18.14 8.19 11.77
N GLN A 58 -18.19 9.46 12.21
CA GLN A 58 -17.04 10.37 12.37
C GLN A 58 -16.83 10.80 13.83
N LEU A 59 -17.12 9.90 14.79
CA LEU A 59 -16.87 10.14 16.20
C LEU A 59 -15.39 10.47 16.45
N ASP A 60 -15.15 11.45 17.32
CA ASP A 60 -13.85 12.00 17.69
C ASP A 60 -13.07 12.78 16.60
N GLU A 61 -13.63 13.00 15.41
CA GLU A 61 -13.03 13.85 14.37
C GLU A 61 -13.45 15.33 14.49
N HIS A 62 -12.60 16.25 13.98
CA HIS A 62 -12.96 17.67 13.82
C HIS A 62 -13.69 17.86 12.49
N VAL A 63 -14.95 18.30 12.56
CA VAL A 63 -15.80 18.49 11.39
C VAL A 63 -16.26 19.94 11.28
N THR A 64 -16.52 20.39 10.06
CA THR A 64 -17.20 21.67 9.79
C THR A 64 -18.54 21.36 9.12
N VAL A 65 -19.63 21.86 9.69
CA VAL A 65 -21.00 21.61 9.23
C VAL A 65 -21.73 22.92 8.99
N VAL A 66 -22.56 22.98 7.95
CA VAL A 66 -23.47 24.09 7.67
C VAL A 66 -24.84 23.69 8.17
N ALA A 67 -25.37 24.40 9.15
CA ALA A 67 -26.66 24.06 9.76
C ALA A 67 -27.44 25.31 10.18
N GLN A 68 -28.73 25.13 10.42
CA GLN A 68 -29.59 26.17 10.96
C GLN A 68 -29.82 25.94 12.45
N VAL A 69 -29.79 27.00 13.24
CA VAL A 69 -30.13 26.95 14.67
C VAL A 69 -31.64 26.71 14.81
N ALA A 70 -32.02 25.59 15.42
CA ALA A 70 -33.40 25.26 15.73
C ALA A 70 -33.83 25.83 17.09
N ASP A 71 -32.96 25.75 18.09
CA ASP A 71 -33.25 26.16 19.46
C ASP A 71 -31.95 26.49 20.20
N ALA A 72 -31.99 27.43 21.14
CA ALA A 72 -30.85 27.84 21.95
C ALA A 72 -31.29 28.08 23.40
N ARG A 73 -30.80 27.28 24.34
CA ARG A 73 -31.19 27.33 25.76
C ARG A 73 -30.00 27.43 26.69
N ILE A 74 -30.09 28.32 27.67
CA ILE A 74 -29.13 28.38 28.77
C ILE A 74 -29.65 27.52 29.91
N LEU A 75 -28.85 26.54 30.32
CA LEU A 75 -29.05 25.71 31.50
C LEU A 75 -28.04 26.14 32.58
N THR A 76 -28.53 26.34 33.80
CA THR A 76 -27.69 26.61 34.97
C THR A 76 -27.48 25.33 35.76
N PHE A 77 -26.24 25.06 36.15
CA PHE A 77 -25.87 23.91 36.98
C PHE A 77 -25.04 24.36 38.20
N ASN A 78 -24.81 23.47 39.16
CA ASN A 78 -24.15 23.76 40.43
C ASN A 78 -24.79 24.95 41.20
N GLY A 79 -26.11 24.95 41.35
CA GLY A 79 -26.83 25.98 42.13
C GLY A 79 -26.74 27.40 41.56
N GLY A 80 -26.50 27.55 40.26
CA GLY A 80 -26.42 28.84 39.57
C GLY A 80 -25.01 29.39 39.35
N ARG A 81 -23.96 28.71 39.87
CA ARG A 81 -22.55 29.10 39.64
C ARG A 81 -22.02 28.72 38.26
N GLY A 82 -22.57 27.70 37.62
CA GLY A 82 -22.20 27.27 36.26
C GLY A 82 -23.29 27.57 35.24
N LYS A 83 -22.93 28.13 34.08
CA LYS A 83 -23.82 28.29 32.92
C LYS A 83 -23.35 27.39 31.79
N ARG A 84 -24.31 26.69 31.16
CA ARG A 84 -24.14 25.86 29.96
C ARG A 84 -25.14 26.34 28.92
N LEU A 85 -24.68 26.66 27.72
CA LEU A 85 -25.57 26.94 26.59
C LEU A 85 -25.63 25.70 25.71
N GLU A 86 -26.84 25.22 25.49
CA GLU A 86 -27.15 24.17 24.54
C GLU A 86 -27.83 24.79 23.33
N VAL A 87 -27.20 24.70 22.18
CA VAL A 87 -27.78 25.12 20.90
C VAL A 87 -28.06 23.86 20.09
N THR A 88 -29.31 23.62 19.73
CA THR A 88 -29.66 22.53 18.82
C THR A 88 -29.66 23.06 17.40
N ILE A 89 -28.82 22.46 16.55
CA ILE A 89 -28.80 22.75 15.12
C ILE A 89 -29.48 21.63 14.34
N THR A 90 -30.02 21.97 13.19
CA THR A 90 -30.72 21.03 12.30
C THR A 90 -30.40 21.33 10.84
N ASP A 91 -30.41 20.27 10.03
CA ASP A 91 -30.33 20.27 8.58
C ASP A 91 -31.69 20.00 7.91
N GLY A 92 -32.77 19.88 8.71
CA GLY A 92 -34.11 19.49 8.27
C GLY A 92 -34.47 18.02 8.52
N ASN A 93 -33.49 17.11 8.53
CA ASN A 93 -33.70 15.66 8.68
C ASN A 93 -33.11 15.09 10.00
N GLY A 94 -32.04 15.69 10.50
CA GLY A 94 -31.31 15.35 11.72
C GLY A 94 -31.15 16.54 12.67
N ARG A 95 -30.67 16.25 13.88
CA ARG A 95 -30.40 17.25 14.92
C ARG A 95 -29.07 16.96 15.60
N LEU A 96 -28.28 18.00 15.83
CA LEU A 96 -26.98 17.95 16.52
C LEU A 96 -26.95 18.98 17.63
N GLN A 97 -26.37 18.64 18.79
CA GLN A 97 -26.29 19.55 19.94
C GLN A 97 -24.93 20.25 20.01
N LEU A 98 -24.92 21.56 20.15
CA LEU A 98 -23.72 22.34 20.43
C LEU A 98 -23.74 22.70 21.91
N VAL A 99 -22.62 22.49 22.59
CA VAL A 99 -22.53 22.73 24.04
C VAL A 99 -21.40 23.71 24.33
N PHE A 100 -21.74 24.83 24.98
CA PHE A 100 -20.78 25.82 25.46
C PHE A 100 -20.84 25.91 26.98
N PHE A 101 -19.69 25.98 27.66
CA PHE A 101 -19.61 26.10 29.12
C PHE A 101 -18.99 27.45 29.56
N GLY A 102 -19.36 27.91 30.75
CA GLY A 102 -18.67 29.01 31.46
C GLY A 102 -18.86 30.41 30.86
N ALA A 103 -17.81 31.24 30.92
CA ALA A 103 -17.83 32.62 30.43
C ALA A 103 -18.01 32.73 28.90
N GLY A 104 -17.74 31.66 28.16
CA GLY A 104 -17.90 31.56 26.71
C GLY A 104 -19.35 31.48 26.22
N VAL A 105 -20.34 31.48 27.11
CA VAL A 105 -21.78 31.37 26.79
C VAL A 105 -22.38 32.69 26.26
N HIS A 106 -21.82 33.84 26.63
CA HIS A 106 -22.46 35.14 26.39
C HIS A 106 -22.49 35.58 24.93
N LYS A 107 -21.43 35.32 24.16
CA LYS A 107 -21.34 35.69 22.75
C LYS A 107 -22.21 34.77 21.86
N PRO A 108 -22.10 33.42 21.96
CA PRO A 108 -22.93 32.53 21.16
C PRO A 108 -24.42 32.66 21.49
N HIS A 109 -24.81 32.97 22.72
CA HIS A 109 -26.22 33.18 23.06
C HIS A 109 -26.85 34.39 22.35
N LYS A 110 -26.05 35.43 22.03
CA LYS A 110 -26.52 36.62 21.30
C LYS A 110 -26.55 36.40 19.79
N GLU A 111 -25.59 35.63 19.27
CA GLU A 111 -25.37 35.48 17.82
C GLU A 111 -26.08 34.24 17.24
N LEU A 112 -26.30 33.18 18.04
CA LEU A 112 -26.93 31.93 17.61
C LEU A 112 -28.41 31.89 18.03
N LEU A 113 -29.20 32.80 17.47
CA LEU A 113 -30.65 32.81 17.66
C LEU A 113 -31.33 31.78 16.75
N PRO A 114 -32.49 31.21 17.16
CA PRO A 114 -33.29 30.35 16.29
C PRO A 114 -33.55 30.98 14.92
N GLY A 115 -33.33 30.22 13.85
CA GLY A 115 -33.41 30.72 12.46
C GLY A 115 -32.07 31.13 11.85
N THR A 116 -31.03 31.35 12.67
CA THR A 116 -29.71 31.74 12.19
C THR A 116 -29.04 30.57 11.46
N ARG A 117 -28.53 30.82 10.26
CA ARG A 117 -27.68 29.88 9.52
C ARG A 117 -26.22 30.20 9.79
N ALA A 118 -25.42 29.20 10.13
CA ALA A 118 -24.00 29.38 10.40
C ALA A 118 -23.21 28.13 10.04
N MET A 119 -21.91 28.32 9.85
CA MET A 119 -20.95 27.23 9.82
C MET A 119 -20.52 26.94 11.26
N PHE A 120 -20.47 25.67 11.63
CA PHE A 120 -20.04 25.21 12.95
C PHE A 120 -18.88 24.24 12.78
N ALA A 121 -17.74 24.51 13.43
CA ALA A 121 -16.57 23.65 13.41
C ALA A 121 -16.21 23.16 14.82
N GLY A 122 -16.02 21.86 15.00
CA GLY A 122 -15.65 21.30 16.29
C GLY A 122 -15.49 19.78 16.28
N LYS A 123 -15.07 19.23 17.41
CA LYS A 123 -14.90 17.79 17.59
C LYS A 123 -16.26 17.11 17.82
N VAL A 124 -16.57 16.07 17.05
CA VAL A 124 -17.78 15.25 17.23
C VAL A 124 -17.61 14.35 18.45
N GLY A 125 -18.49 14.50 19.44
CA GLY A 125 -18.56 13.60 20.59
C GLY A 125 -19.94 13.00 20.73
N MET A 126 -20.05 11.93 21.52
CA MET A 126 -21.33 11.33 21.88
C MET A 126 -21.52 11.36 23.40
N PHE A 127 -22.63 11.94 23.84
CA PHE A 127 -23.00 12.03 25.26
C PHE A 127 -24.48 11.69 25.41
N ASN A 128 -24.82 10.77 26.34
CA ASN A 128 -26.19 10.27 26.52
C ASN A 128 -26.87 9.79 25.21
N ARG A 129 -26.12 9.07 24.36
CA ARG A 129 -26.58 8.58 23.04
C ARG A 129 -27.01 9.69 22.06
N LYS A 130 -26.58 10.94 22.28
CA LYS A 130 -26.77 12.06 21.36
C LYS A 130 -25.43 12.57 20.88
N LEU A 131 -25.34 12.87 19.60
CA LEU A 131 -24.19 13.55 19.02
C LEU A 131 -24.14 14.99 19.51
N GLN A 132 -22.96 15.46 19.89
CA GLN A 132 -22.72 16.83 20.31
C GLN A 132 -21.36 17.36 19.85
N LEU A 133 -21.28 18.66 19.60
CA LEU A 133 -20.03 19.40 19.46
C LEU A 133 -19.78 20.19 20.75
N SER A 134 -18.66 19.92 21.42
CA SER A 134 -18.24 20.66 22.60
C SER A 134 -17.39 21.87 22.21
N HIS A 135 -17.78 23.07 22.66
CA HIS A 135 -17.13 24.33 22.34
C HIS A 135 -16.81 24.53 20.84
N PRO A 136 -17.79 24.35 19.93
CA PRO A 136 -17.53 24.55 18.51
C PRO A 136 -17.29 26.04 18.21
N ALA A 137 -16.37 26.30 17.31
CA ALA A 137 -16.25 27.60 16.67
C ALA A 137 -17.41 27.77 15.67
N TYR A 138 -17.86 28.99 15.43
CA TYR A 138 -18.94 29.27 14.49
C TYR A 138 -18.72 30.58 13.72
N GLU A 139 -19.21 30.61 12.48
CA GLU A 139 -19.22 31.81 11.62
C GLU A 139 -20.65 31.95 11.03
N PRO A 140 -21.42 33.00 11.38
CA PRO A 140 -22.74 33.25 10.83
C PRO A 140 -22.71 33.49 9.31
N LEU A 141 -23.60 32.82 8.58
CA LEU A 141 -23.76 33.00 7.14
C LEU A 141 -24.82 34.08 6.90
N GLY A 142 -24.39 35.35 6.78
CA GLY A 142 -25.30 36.45 6.40
C GLY A 142 -25.12 37.82 7.08
N ALA A 143 -24.00 38.09 7.75
CA ALA A 143 -23.83 39.38 8.46
C ALA A 143 -23.36 40.56 7.58
N ASP A 144 -22.83 40.32 6.37
CA ASP A 144 -22.26 41.37 5.51
C ASP A 144 -23.02 41.54 4.19
N ALA A 145 -24.28 41.95 4.26
CA ALA A 145 -25.04 42.35 3.07
C ALA A 145 -25.87 43.61 3.34
N SER A 146 -25.19 44.73 3.60
CA SER A 146 -25.82 46.06 3.52
C SER A 146 -25.99 46.54 2.07
N ASP A 147 -25.42 45.83 1.08
CA ASP A 147 -25.59 46.10 -0.35
C ASP A 147 -26.40 44.98 -1.03
N GLN A 148 -27.58 45.33 -1.56
CA GLN A 148 -28.52 44.41 -2.21
C GLN A 148 -27.97 43.79 -3.51
N ASP A 149 -27.02 44.45 -4.18
CA ASP A 149 -26.39 43.95 -5.42
C ASP A 149 -25.26 42.93 -5.13
N ALA A 150 -24.47 43.15 -4.07
CA ALA A 150 -23.46 42.20 -3.62
C ALA A 150 -24.10 40.92 -3.04
N ALA A 151 -25.25 41.07 -2.37
CA ALA A 151 -26.00 39.96 -1.78
C ALA A 151 -26.44 38.91 -2.83
N SER A 152 -26.87 39.34 -4.02
CA SER A 152 -27.30 38.41 -5.10
C SER A 152 -26.13 37.68 -5.76
N ALA A 153 -25.00 38.37 -5.99
CA ALA A 153 -23.77 37.77 -6.55
C ALA A 153 -23.06 36.83 -5.56
N PHE A 154 -23.32 36.99 -4.26
CA PHE A 154 -22.83 36.13 -3.18
C PHE A 154 -23.83 35.03 -2.76
N ALA A 155 -25.10 35.08 -3.19
CA ALA A 155 -26.15 34.15 -2.76
C ALA A 155 -26.13 32.79 -3.49
N GLY A 156 -25.39 32.66 -4.60
CA GLY A 156 -25.24 31.41 -5.36
C GLY A 156 -23.85 30.76 -5.28
N ARG A 157 -22.92 31.32 -4.51
CA ARG A 157 -21.53 30.83 -4.48
C ARG A 157 -21.39 29.60 -3.60
N LEU A 158 -20.68 28.60 -4.12
CA LEU A 158 -20.22 27.44 -3.38
C LEU A 158 -19.22 27.87 -2.31
N ILE A 159 -19.40 27.40 -1.08
CA ILE A 159 -18.49 27.62 0.03
C ILE A 159 -17.49 26.47 0.08
N PRO A 160 -16.18 26.71 -0.13
CA PRO A 160 -15.17 25.69 0.04
C PRO A 160 -15.00 25.32 1.53
N ILE A 161 -15.05 24.03 1.81
CA ILE A 161 -14.78 23.47 3.14
C ILE A 161 -13.42 22.76 3.10
N TYR A 162 -12.44 23.35 3.77
CA TYR A 162 -11.07 22.87 3.86
C TYR A 162 -10.89 21.83 4.97
N PRO A 163 -9.92 20.91 4.83
CA PRO A 163 -9.44 20.11 5.96
C PRO A 163 -8.95 21.03 7.09
N ALA A 164 -9.71 21.08 8.18
CA ALA A 164 -9.44 21.90 9.36
C ALA A 164 -8.65 21.13 10.42
N CYS A 165 -7.98 21.84 11.33
CA CYS A 165 -7.32 21.25 12.51
C CYS A 165 -7.86 21.87 13.80
N ALA A 166 -7.52 21.30 14.96
CA ALA A 166 -8.04 21.77 16.25
C ALA A 166 -7.74 23.26 16.55
N LYS A 167 -6.70 23.82 15.92
CA LYS A 167 -6.29 25.22 16.10
C LYS A 167 -6.72 26.15 14.96
N LEU A 168 -7.18 25.61 13.83
CA LEU A 168 -7.47 26.40 12.62
C LEU A 168 -8.70 25.88 11.89
N GLU A 169 -9.74 26.70 11.85
CA GLU A 169 -11.04 26.41 11.27
C GLU A 169 -11.06 26.67 9.76
N SER A 170 -11.95 25.98 9.04
CA SER A 170 -12.05 26.04 7.58
C SER A 170 -12.19 27.45 7.01
N TRP A 171 -12.95 28.35 7.66
CA TRP A 171 -13.11 29.73 7.17
C TRP A 171 -11.88 30.60 7.42
N LYS A 172 -11.07 30.31 8.45
CA LYS A 172 -9.78 30.99 8.64
C LYS A 172 -8.79 30.53 7.58
N ILE A 173 -8.79 29.24 7.24
CA ILE A 173 -8.03 28.70 6.10
C ILE A 173 -8.48 29.39 4.81
N ALA A 174 -9.78 29.50 4.56
CA ALA A 174 -10.32 30.20 3.39
C ALA A 174 -9.85 31.67 3.31
N LYS A 175 -9.82 32.39 4.43
CA LYS A 175 -9.29 33.77 4.50
C LYS A 175 -7.79 33.82 4.23
N CYS A 176 -7.02 32.83 4.67
CA CYS A 176 -5.59 32.73 4.37
C CYS A 176 -5.36 32.45 2.89
N VAL A 177 -6.13 31.53 2.30
CA VAL A 177 -6.10 31.23 0.87
C VAL A 177 -6.44 32.49 0.07
N ASP A 178 -7.46 33.26 0.46
CA ASP A 178 -7.82 34.51 -0.23
C ASP A 178 -6.71 35.55 -0.25
N ALA A 179 -5.91 35.61 0.82
CA ALA A 179 -4.78 36.53 0.88
C ALA A 179 -3.66 36.16 -0.11
N VAL A 180 -3.54 34.88 -0.44
CA VAL A 180 -2.49 34.34 -1.33
C VAL A 180 -3.01 34.09 -2.75
N LEU A 181 -4.31 33.92 -2.96
CA LEU A 181 -4.90 33.62 -4.26
C LEU A 181 -4.50 34.57 -5.40
N PRO A 182 -4.30 35.90 -5.17
CA PRO A 182 -3.78 36.78 -6.21
C PRO A 182 -2.39 36.40 -6.74
N SER A 183 -1.51 35.81 -5.91
CA SER A 183 -0.19 35.37 -6.37
C SER A 183 -0.24 34.12 -7.25
N ALA A 184 -1.40 33.45 -7.35
CA ALA A 184 -1.59 32.34 -8.29
C ALA A 184 -1.39 32.76 -9.76
N GLN A 185 -1.48 34.06 -10.09
CA GLN A 185 -1.19 34.57 -11.44
C GLN A 185 0.28 34.43 -11.83
N GLU A 186 1.18 34.30 -10.85
CA GLU A 186 2.61 34.10 -11.06
C GLU A 186 2.97 32.62 -11.26
N THR A 187 1.98 31.71 -11.20
CA THR A 187 2.21 30.28 -11.44
C THR A 187 2.52 30.02 -12.91
N VAL A 188 3.56 29.23 -13.14
CA VAL A 188 3.91 28.76 -14.48
C VAL A 188 3.14 27.48 -14.75
N ASP A 189 2.42 27.43 -15.87
CA ASP A 189 1.67 26.25 -16.27
C ASP A 189 2.63 25.10 -16.65
N PRO A 190 2.59 23.95 -15.96
CA PRO A 190 3.48 22.82 -16.25
C PRO A 190 3.03 22.02 -17.49
N LEU A 191 1.78 22.19 -17.96
CA LEU A 191 1.28 21.45 -19.10
C LEU A 191 1.67 22.15 -20.42
N PRO A 192 2.17 21.40 -21.42
CA PRO A 192 2.37 21.93 -22.76
C PRO A 192 1.06 22.49 -23.32
N PRO A 193 1.07 23.68 -23.97
CA PRO A 193 -0.16 24.28 -24.51
C PRO A 193 -0.93 23.35 -25.46
N ALA A 194 -0.22 22.59 -26.30
CA ALA A 194 -0.83 21.62 -27.21
C ALA A 194 -1.58 20.48 -26.47
N LEU A 195 -1.03 20.00 -25.35
CA LEU A 195 -1.66 18.97 -24.53
C LEU A 195 -2.90 19.52 -23.82
N ARG A 196 -2.77 20.73 -23.24
CA ARG A 196 -3.86 21.43 -22.56
C ARG A 196 -5.03 21.68 -23.50
N GLU A 197 -4.77 22.25 -24.68
CA GLU A 197 -5.80 22.60 -25.67
C GLU A 197 -6.43 21.36 -26.31
N GLY A 198 -5.63 20.35 -26.66
CA GLY A 198 -6.13 19.09 -27.22
C GLY A 198 -7.07 18.33 -26.30
N ARG A 199 -7.01 18.58 -24.99
CA ARG A 199 -7.85 17.95 -23.96
C ARG A 199 -8.92 18.87 -23.38
N GLY A 200 -9.01 20.12 -23.85
CA GLY A 200 -9.97 21.10 -23.35
C GLY A 200 -9.74 21.51 -21.89
N LEU A 201 -8.51 21.38 -21.38
CA LEU A 201 -8.18 21.70 -19.99
C LEU A 201 -8.01 23.22 -19.80
N VAL A 202 -8.54 23.75 -18.70
CA VAL A 202 -8.38 25.16 -18.32
C VAL A 202 -6.93 25.46 -17.88
N PRO A 203 -6.41 26.70 -18.02
CA PRO A 203 -5.07 27.08 -17.50
C PRO A 203 -4.92 26.84 -15.99
N LEU A 204 -3.68 26.63 -15.51
CA LEU A 204 -3.41 26.36 -14.08
C LEU A 204 -3.99 27.45 -13.16
N THR A 205 -3.76 28.71 -13.50
CA THR A 205 -4.29 29.87 -12.74
C THR A 205 -5.81 29.82 -12.64
N GLU A 206 -6.50 29.45 -13.72
CA GLU A 206 -7.96 29.33 -13.73
C GLU A 206 -8.42 28.14 -12.88
N ALA A 207 -7.72 27.00 -12.92
CA ALA A 207 -8.02 25.86 -12.07
C ALA A 207 -7.85 26.16 -10.58
N LEU A 208 -6.76 26.85 -10.20
CA LEU A 208 -6.55 27.28 -8.80
C LEU A 208 -7.62 28.29 -8.34
N LEU A 209 -8.04 29.20 -9.21
CA LEU A 209 -9.16 30.09 -8.91
C LEU A 209 -10.47 29.31 -8.76
N LYS A 210 -10.79 28.42 -9.69
CA LYS A 210 -12.03 27.64 -9.70
C LYS A 210 -12.10 26.63 -8.55
N ILE A 211 -10.99 26.04 -8.11
CA ILE A 211 -11.01 25.12 -6.95
C ILE A 211 -11.25 25.88 -5.64
N HIS A 212 -10.70 27.08 -5.47
CA HIS A 212 -10.89 27.85 -4.22
C HIS A 212 -12.12 28.76 -4.22
N ARG A 213 -12.53 29.24 -5.39
CA ARG A 213 -13.63 30.19 -5.61
C ARG A 213 -14.54 29.76 -6.77
N PRO A 214 -15.13 28.54 -6.72
CA PRO A 214 -16.04 28.09 -7.77
C PRO A 214 -17.34 28.90 -7.79
N ALA A 215 -17.79 29.27 -8.99
CA ALA A 215 -19.13 29.84 -9.17
C ALA A 215 -20.18 28.73 -9.34
N THR A 216 -19.81 27.62 -9.96
CA THR A 216 -20.68 26.49 -10.26
C THR A 216 -20.02 25.15 -9.90
N LYS A 217 -20.81 24.07 -9.83
CA LYS A 217 -20.27 22.71 -9.67
C LYS A 217 -19.42 22.28 -10.88
N ALA A 218 -19.73 22.80 -12.07
CA ALA A 218 -18.93 22.56 -13.27
C ALA A 218 -17.52 23.14 -13.14
N ASP A 219 -17.38 24.33 -12.55
CA ASP A 219 -16.05 24.93 -12.29
C ASP A 219 -15.18 24.05 -11.40
N VAL A 220 -15.79 23.43 -10.37
CA VAL A 220 -15.08 22.49 -9.49
C VAL A 220 -14.59 21.29 -10.27
N GLU A 221 -15.42 20.75 -11.16
CA GLU A 221 -15.06 19.58 -11.96
C GLU A 221 -13.95 19.89 -12.96
N ASP A 222 -14.05 21.01 -13.69
CA ASP A 222 -12.99 21.49 -14.59
C ASP A 222 -11.65 21.64 -13.85
N ALA A 223 -11.69 22.25 -12.66
CA ALA A 223 -10.51 22.45 -11.83
C ALA A 223 -9.93 21.12 -11.32
N ARG A 224 -10.78 20.21 -10.86
CA ARG A 224 -10.35 18.88 -10.41
C ARG A 224 -9.72 18.09 -11.54
N GLN A 225 -10.37 18.03 -12.69
CA GLN A 225 -9.85 17.34 -13.87
C GLN A 225 -8.48 17.91 -14.26
N ARG A 226 -8.35 19.24 -14.29
CA ARG A 226 -7.09 19.91 -14.58
C ARG A 226 -5.99 19.58 -13.56
N LEU A 227 -6.27 19.71 -12.26
CA LEU A 227 -5.28 19.47 -11.20
C LEU A 227 -4.89 17.99 -11.08
N LYS A 228 -5.82 17.06 -11.33
CA LYS A 228 -5.52 15.62 -11.43
C LYS A 228 -4.55 15.34 -12.58
N TRP A 229 -4.77 15.99 -13.73
CA TRP A 229 -3.89 15.87 -14.89
C TRP A 229 -2.49 16.41 -14.61
N ASP A 230 -2.36 17.53 -13.90
CA ASP A 230 -1.06 18.09 -13.50
C ASP A 230 -0.29 17.09 -12.62
N GLU A 231 -0.94 16.56 -11.57
CA GLU A 231 -0.31 15.56 -10.69
C GLU A 231 0.08 14.29 -11.45
N ALA A 232 -0.82 13.74 -12.27
CA ALA A 232 -0.55 12.53 -13.05
C ALA A 232 0.58 12.75 -14.06
N PHE A 233 0.55 13.85 -14.81
CA PHE A 233 1.51 14.12 -15.87
C PHE A 233 2.91 14.41 -15.33
N VAL A 234 3.03 15.24 -14.28
CA VAL A 234 4.33 15.53 -13.66
C VAL A 234 4.95 14.25 -13.09
N LEU A 235 4.16 13.42 -12.39
CA LEU A 235 4.61 12.13 -11.88
C LEU A 235 5.06 11.19 -13.00
N GLN A 236 4.27 11.05 -14.06
CA GLN A 236 4.60 10.17 -15.18
C GLN A 236 5.81 10.65 -15.99
N VAL A 237 6.05 11.97 -16.08
CA VAL A 237 7.27 12.54 -16.68
C VAL A 237 8.49 12.23 -15.84
N ALA A 238 8.41 12.34 -14.51
CA ALA A 238 9.48 11.94 -13.60
C ALA A 238 9.91 10.48 -13.83
N LEU A 239 8.91 9.59 -13.85
CA LEU A 239 9.10 8.16 -14.06
C LEU A 239 9.63 7.85 -15.47
N ALA A 240 9.14 8.54 -16.50
CA ALA A 240 9.63 8.38 -17.87
C ALA A 240 11.09 8.85 -18.03
N ARG A 241 11.50 9.96 -17.41
CA ARG A 241 12.91 10.40 -17.41
C ARG A 241 13.81 9.38 -16.71
N ARG A 242 13.37 8.84 -15.57
CA ARG A 242 14.09 7.78 -14.86
C ARG A 242 14.27 6.53 -15.73
N ARG A 243 13.20 6.04 -16.36
CA ARG A 243 13.26 4.91 -17.31
C ARG A 243 14.23 5.18 -18.46
N ARG A 244 14.21 6.39 -19.03
CA ARG A 244 15.14 6.76 -20.10
C ARG A 244 16.59 6.78 -19.62
N ALA A 245 16.86 7.28 -18.41
CA ALA A 245 18.19 7.28 -17.82
C ALA A 245 18.69 5.84 -17.60
N ASP A 246 17.82 4.93 -17.15
CA ASP A 246 18.14 3.51 -17.01
C ASP A 246 18.41 2.85 -18.36
N CYS A 247 17.63 3.17 -19.41
CA CYS A 247 17.87 2.70 -20.78
C CYS A 247 19.18 3.20 -21.41
N GLN A 248 19.80 4.25 -20.88
CA GLN A 248 21.11 4.73 -21.33
C GLN A 248 22.27 3.99 -20.68
N LEU A 249 22.02 3.24 -19.61
CA LEU A 249 23.03 2.40 -19.02
C LEU A 249 23.27 1.19 -19.94
N PRO A 250 24.53 0.84 -20.24
CA PRO A 250 24.82 -0.34 -21.04
C PRO A 250 24.59 -1.61 -20.22
N ALA A 251 23.95 -2.61 -20.83
CA ALA A 251 23.88 -3.98 -20.31
C ALA A 251 24.40 -4.97 -21.35
N VAL A 252 24.74 -6.19 -20.89
CA VAL A 252 25.11 -7.30 -21.78
C VAL A 252 23.84 -8.00 -22.26
N PRO A 253 23.51 -7.99 -23.56
CA PRO A 253 22.36 -8.72 -24.08
C PRO A 253 22.45 -10.22 -23.79
N ARG A 254 21.38 -10.79 -23.23
CA ARG A 254 21.26 -12.21 -22.90
C ARG A 254 20.22 -12.87 -23.79
N ARG A 255 20.69 -13.55 -24.85
CA ARG A 255 19.85 -14.27 -25.81
C ARG A 255 19.95 -15.78 -25.55
N PRO A 256 18.85 -16.47 -25.23
CA PRO A 256 18.87 -17.92 -25.06
C PRO A 256 19.56 -18.62 -26.24
N ALA A 257 20.49 -19.51 -25.96
CA ALA A 257 21.21 -20.24 -26.99
C ALA A 257 20.32 -21.37 -27.54
N PRO A 258 20.15 -21.50 -28.87
CA PRO A 258 19.42 -22.63 -29.44
C PRO A 258 20.09 -23.97 -29.06
N GLY A 259 19.34 -24.90 -28.48
CA GLY A 259 19.84 -26.15 -27.93
C GLY A 259 20.64 -26.00 -26.63
N GLY A 260 20.51 -24.85 -25.96
CA GLY A 260 21.16 -24.56 -24.67
C GLY A 260 20.52 -25.28 -23.48
N LEU A 261 20.95 -24.89 -22.29
CA LEU A 261 20.48 -25.39 -21.01
C LEU A 261 18.97 -25.12 -20.83
N LEU A 262 18.45 -23.97 -21.29
CA LEU A 262 17.02 -23.68 -21.25
C LEU A 262 16.20 -24.70 -22.06
N ASP A 263 16.61 -24.99 -23.30
CA ASP A 263 15.92 -25.94 -24.17
C ASP A 263 15.97 -27.36 -23.58
N ALA A 264 17.13 -27.76 -23.03
CA ALA A 264 17.30 -29.04 -22.36
C ALA A 264 16.42 -29.17 -21.11
N PHE A 265 16.22 -28.06 -20.38
CA PHE A 265 15.32 -28.00 -19.23
C PHE A 265 13.85 -28.08 -19.64
N ASP A 266 13.42 -27.27 -20.61
CA ASP A 266 12.04 -27.23 -21.09
C ASP A 266 11.61 -28.61 -21.65
N ALA A 267 12.52 -29.34 -22.30
CA ALA A 267 12.28 -30.70 -22.79
C ALA A 267 12.05 -31.76 -21.70
N LYS A 268 12.53 -31.51 -20.47
CA LYS A 268 12.39 -32.43 -19.31
C LYS A 268 11.19 -32.11 -18.43
N LEU A 269 10.44 -31.03 -18.70
CA LEU A 269 9.32 -30.63 -17.86
C LEU A 269 8.20 -31.70 -17.87
N PRO A 270 7.71 -32.13 -16.69
CA PRO A 270 6.65 -33.13 -16.59
C PRO A 270 5.25 -32.56 -16.88
N PHE A 271 5.14 -31.29 -17.25
CA PHE A 271 3.91 -30.58 -17.55
C PHE A 271 4.11 -29.55 -18.65
N THR A 272 3.01 -29.12 -19.27
CA THR A 272 3.02 -28.05 -20.26
C THR A 272 2.86 -26.69 -19.59
N LEU A 273 3.67 -25.71 -20.00
CA LEU A 273 3.54 -24.33 -19.55
C LEU A 273 2.22 -23.72 -20.02
N THR A 274 1.61 -22.87 -19.19
CA THR A 274 0.40 -22.12 -19.57
C THR A 274 0.70 -21.10 -20.66
N GLU A 275 -0.30 -20.66 -21.41
CA GLU A 275 -0.15 -19.61 -22.42
C GLU A 275 0.38 -18.31 -21.80
N GLY A 276 -0.11 -17.97 -20.60
CA GLY A 276 0.41 -16.86 -19.81
C GLY A 276 1.89 -17.01 -19.46
N GLN A 277 2.33 -18.19 -19.02
CA GLN A 277 3.75 -18.44 -18.72
C GLN A 277 4.63 -18.32 -19.97
N GLN A 278 4.16 -18.80 -21.12
CA GLN A 278 4.87 -18.70 -22.39
C GLN A 278 5.00 -17.25 -22.86
N THR A 279 3.89 -16.49 -22.82
CA THR A 279 3.84 -15.07 -23.21
C THR A 279 4.77 -14.24 -22.35
N VAL A 280 4.64 -14.35 -21.02
CA VAL A 280 5.46 -13.59 -20.07
C VAL A 280 6.94 -13.98 -20.16
N SER A 281 7.27 -15.27 -20.34
CA SER A 281 8.66 -15.65 -20.57
C SER A 281 9.22 -15.04 -21.85
N LYS A 282 8.43 -14.97 -22.93
CA LYS A 282 8.86 -14.32 -24.17
C LYS A 282 9.12 -12.82 -23.95
N GLU A 283 8.24 -12.11 -23.27
CA GLU A 283 8.45 -10.69 -22.91
C GLU A 283 9.77 -10.50 -22.14
N ILE A 284 10.04 -11.37 -21.15
CA ILE A 284 11.30 -11.34 -20.39
C ILE A 284 12.50 -11.64 -21.29
N PHE A 285 12.41 -12.61 -22.19
CA PHE A 285 13.51 -12.94 -23.11
C PHE A 285 13.79 -11.81 -24.12
N ASP A 286 12.74 -11.18 -24.63
CA ASP A 286 12.86 -10.05 -25.56
C ASP A 286 13.57 -8.87 -24.87
N ASP A 287 13.24 -8.59 -23.61
CA ASP A 287 13.91 -7.56 -22.80
C ASP A 287 15.34 -7.92 -22.41
N LEU A 288 15.60 -9.18 -22.02
CA LEU A 288 16.94 -9.68 -21.71
C LEU A 288 17.87 -9.56 -22.93
N ALA A 289 17.32 -9.62 -24.14
CA ALA A 289 18.08 -9.52 -25.39
C ALA A 289 18.45 -8.08 -25.80
N THR A 290 18.08 -7.06 -25.01
CA THR A 290 18.36 -5.64 -25.27
C THR A 290 19.73 -5.20 -24.75
N ASP A 291 20.23 -4.06 -25.24
CA ASP A 291 21.52 -3.47 -24.85
C ASP A 291 21.45 -2.62 -23.57
N HIS A 292 20.30 -2.61 -22.89
CA HIS A 292 20.08 -1.86 -21.65
C HIS A 292 19.50 -2.76 -20.56
N PRO A 293 19.65 -2.41 -19.27
CA PRO A 293 19.09 -3.19 -18.19
C PRO A 293 17.58 -3.36 -18.33
N MET A 294 17.11 -4.58 -18.10
CA MET A 294 15.67 -4.86 -17.98
C MET A 294 15.24 -4.49 -16.56
N HIS A 295 14.10 -3.82 -16.42
CA HIS A 295 13.49 -3.49 -15.15
C HIS A 295 12.03 -3.94 -15.19
N ARG A 296 11.74 -5.15 -14.68
CA ARG A 296 10.42 -5.76 -14.86
C ARG A 296 9.84 -6.28 -13.54
N LEU A 297 8.56 -6.02 -13.31
CA LEU A 297 7.73 -6.56 -12.24
C LEU A 297 6.84 -7.67 -12.78
N LEU A 298 7.15 -8.91 -12.40
CA LEU A 298 6.33 -10.08 -12.61
C LEU A 298 5.29 -10.23 -11.50
N GLN A 299 4.04 -9.93 -11.83
CA GLN A 299 2.90 -10.12 -10.95
C GLN A 299 2.18 -11.41 -11.30
N GLY A 300 1.64 -12.09 -10.29
CA GLY A 300 0.75 -13.21 -10.53
C GLY A 300 0.27 -13.82 -9.24
N GLU A 301 -0.80 -14.59 -9.31
CA GLU A 301 -1.38 -15.22 -8.13
C GLU A 301 -0.41 -16.19 -7.44
N VAL A 302 -0.66 -16.47 -6.16
CA VAL A 302 0.07 -17.51 -5.43
C VAL A 302 -0.13 -18.85 -6.14
N GLY A 303 0.94 -19.41 -6.70
CA GLY A 303 0.90 -20.68 -7.43
C GLY A 303 0.71 -20.57 -8.95
N SER A 304 0.70 -19.37 -9.54
CA SER A 304 0.64 -19.20 -11.01
C SER A 304 1.92 -19.64 -11.75
N GLY A 305 2.99 -19.96 -11.02
CA GLY A 305 4.26 -20.42 -11.59
C GLY A 305 5.30 -19.33 -11.81
N LYS A 306 5.26 -18.22 -11.06
CA LYS A 306 6.27 -17.14 -11.11
C LYS A 306 7.72 -17.65 -11.02
N THR A 307 8.00 -18.57 -10.09
CA THR A 307 9.33 -19.17 -9.93
C THR A 307 9.76 -19.95 -11.17
N MET A 308 8.84 -20.57 -11.91
CA MET A 308 9.15 -21.23 -13.19
C MET A 308 9.58 -20.21 -14.24
N VAL A 309 8.81 -19.12 -14.40
CA VAL A 309 9.14 -18.03 -15.33
C VAL A 309 10.50 -17.41 -14.99
N ALA A 310 10.77 -17.17 -13.70
CA ALA A 310 12.06 -16.66 -13.24
C ALA A 310 13.20 -17.65 -13.50
N LEU A 311 12.99 -18.96 -13.24
CA LEU A 311 14.01 -19.97 -13.53
C LEU A 311 14.37 -20.00 -15.01
N ARG A 312 13.38 -19.98 -15.91
CA ARG A 312 13.63 -19.92 -17.35
C ARG A 312 14.45 -18.68 -17.75
N ALA A 313 14.18 -17.52 -17.13
CA ALA A 313 14.98 -16.31 -17.32
C ALA A 313 16.42 -16.46 -16.80
N MET A 314 16.62 -17.11 -15.65
CA MET A 314 17.95 -17.41 -15.11
C MET A 314 18.73 -18.35 -16.05
N LEU A 315 18.09 -19.39 -16.59
CA LEU A 315 18.74 -20.32 -17.53
C LEU A 315 19.13 -19.62 -18.84
N ALA A 316 18.30 -18.72 -19.37
CA ALA A 316 18.64 -17.91 -20.54
C ALA A 316 19.91 -17.06 -20.35
N VAL A 317 20.13 -16.55 -19.14
CA VAL A 317 21.34 -15.78 -18.79
C VAL A 317 22.56 -16.70 -18.70
N VAL A 318 22.38 -17.90 -18.12
CA VAL A 318 23.43 -18.92 -18.03
C VAL A 318 23.86 -19.42 -19.41
N ASP A 319 22.92 -19.57 -20.36
CA ASP A 319 23.22 -19.91 -21.76
C ASP A 319 24.14 -18.88 -22.45
N CYS A 320 24.19 -17.65 -21.94
CA CYS A 320 25.07 -16.58 -22.41
C CYS A 320 26.40 -16.49 -21.65
N GLY A 321 26.70 -17.46 -20.77
CA GLY A 321 27.87 -17.43 -19.89
C GLY A 321 27.77 -16.46 -18.71
N GLY A 322 26.58 -15.88 -18.47
CA GLY A 322 26.32 -15.03 -17.31
C GLY A 322 25.87 -15.82 -16.08
N GLN A 323 25.86 -15.15 -14.94
CA GLN A 323 25.33 -15.66 -13.67
C GLN A 323 24.00 -14.99 -13.35
N ALA A 324 23.11 -15.74 -12.72
CA ALA A 324 21.87 -15.21 -12.18
C ALA A 324 21.83 -15.36 -10.65
N ALA A 325 21.31 -14.34 -9.97
CA ALA A 325 21.14 -14.34 -8.52
C ALA A 325 19.65 -14.19 -8.17
N MET A 326 19.15 -15.03 -7.26
CA MET A 326 17.81 -14.95 -6.71
C MET A 326 17.87 -14.55 -5.23
N LEU A 327 17.30 -13.40 -4.91
CA LEU A 327 17.18 -12.87 -3.57
C LEU A 327 15.85 -13.29 -2.94
N ALA A 328 15.91 -13.96 -1.80
CA ALA A 328 14.76 -14.39 -1.01
C ALA A 328 14.73 -13.70 0.37
N PRO A 329 13.56 -13.32 0.89
CA PRO A 329 13.41 -12.50 2.11
C PRO A 329 13.82 -13.20 3.40
N THR A 330 13.83 -14.53 3.41
CA THR A 330 14.18 -15.33 4.58
C THR A 330 15.06 -16.50 4.19
N GLU A 331 15.87 -16.99 5.12
CA GLU A 331 16.74 -18.15 4.89
C GLU A 331 15.93 -19.41 4.54
N VAL A 332 14.76 -19.57 5.17
CA VAL A 332 13.83 -20.68 4.88
C VAL A 332 13.39 -20.66 3.42
N LEU A 333 13.00 -19.48 2.90
CA LEU A 333 12.58 -19.35 1.51
C LEU A 333 13.77 -19.51 0.55
N ALA A 334 14.95 -19.01 0.89
CA ALA A 334 16.17 -19.22 0.10
C ALA A 334 16.51 -20.71 -0.03
N GLN A 335 16.48 -21.45 1.08
CA GLN A 335 16.69 -22.90 1.10
C GLN A 335 15.61 -23.65 0.31
N GLN A 336 14.35 -23.22 0.41
CA GLN A 336 13.26 -23.82 -0.35
C GLN A 336 13.46 -23.62 -1.85
N HIS A 337 13.76 -22.39 -2.30
CA HIS A 337 14.03 -22.11 -3.71
C HIS A 337 15.22 -22.91 -4.21
N HIS A 338 16.29 -22.99 -3.42
CA HIS A 338 17.46 -23.82 -3.75
C HIS A 338 17.08 -25.29 -3.95
N ARG A 339 16.34 -25.88 -3.01
CA ARG A 339 15.88 -27.27 -3.10
C ARG A 339 14.96 -27.47 -4.31
N SER A 340 13.91 -26.66 -4.45
CA SER A 340 12.93 -26.81 -5.52
C SER A 340 13.52 -26.60 -6.91
N ILE A 341 14.44 -25.64 -7.08
CA ILE A 341 15.12 -25.41 -8.36
C ILE A 341 16.08 -26.57 -8.67
N THR A 342 16.86 -27.02 -7.69
CA THR A 342 17.78 -28.16 -7.86
C THR A 342 17.03 -29.44 -8.22
N GLU A 343 15.93 -29.74 -7.51
CA GLU A 343 15.07 -30.90 -7.79
C GLU A 343 14.44 -30.84 -9.18
N MET A 344 13.99 -29.66 -9.60
CA MET A 344 13.33 -29.46 -10.89
C MET A 344 14.31 -29.57 -12.07
N MET A 345 15.54 -29.09 -11.89
CA MET A 345 16.61 -29.20 -12.89
C MET A 345 17.24 -30.61 -12.93
N GLY A 346 17.22 -31.34 -11.82
CA GLY A 346 17.84 -32.66 -11.71
C GLY A 346 19.34 -32.63 -12.05
N GLU A 347 19.78 -33.53 -12.92
CA GLU A 347 21.17 -33.62 -13.40
C GLU A 347 21.70 -32.31 -14.04
N LEU A 348 20.81 -31.41 -14.48
CA LEU A 348 21.20 -30.12 -15.04
C LEU A 348 21.66 -29.12 -13.98
N ALA A 349 21.34 -29.32 -12.70
CA ALA A 349 21.81 -28.48 -11.58
C ALA A 349 23.17 -28.93 -10.99
N GLU A 350 23.69 -30.05 -11.48
CA GLU A 350 24.93 -30.69 -11.00
C GLU A 350 26.12 -30.45 -11.94
N GLY A 351 26.12 -29.31 -12.66
CA GLY A 351 27.19 -28.96 -13.59
C GLY A 351 28.58 -29.06 -12.95
N GLY A 352 29.49 -29.80 -13.61
CA GLY A 352 30.85 -30.05 -13.11
C GLY A 352 30.98 -31.11 -12.02
N MET A 353 29.91 -31.82 -11.64
CA MET A 353 29.94 -32.93 -10.69
C MET A 353 29.86 -34.29 -11.39
N LEU A 354 30.33 -35.35 -10.74
CA LEU A 354 30.20 -36.73 -11.24
C LEU A 354 28.71 -37.13 -11.26
N GLY A 355 28.17 -37.38 -12.44
CA GLY A 355 26.74 -37.68 -12.64
C GLY A 355 25.90 -36.50 -13.14
N GLY A 356 26.46 -35.29 -13.17
CA GLY A 356 25.83 -34.13 -13.77
C GLY A 356 25.86 -34.16 -15.30
N SER A 357 24.94 -33.41 -15.92
CA SER A 357 24.91 -33.24 -17.37
C SER A 357 26.06 -32.35 -17.86
N ASP A 358 26.63 -32.67 -19.02
CA ASP A 358 27.64 -31.83 -19.69
C ASP A 358 27.13 -30.43 -20.06
N GLN A 359 25.81 -30.26 -20.18
CA GLN A 359 25.14 -28.98 -20.42
C GLN A 359 24.62 -28.32 -19.12
N GLY A 360 24.90 -28.92 -17.96
CA GLY A 360 24.41 -28.45 -16.67
C GLY A 360 25.16 -27.24 -16.10
N THR A 361 24.55 -26.60 -15.12
CA THR A 361 25.12 -25.49 -14.33
C THR A 361 25.03 -25.79 -12.86
N LYS A 362 25.85 -25.14 -12.03
CA LYS A 362 25.84 -25.33 -10.58
C LYS A 362 24.90 -24.35 -9.91
N VAL A 363 24.01 -24.86 -9.04
CA VAL A 363 23.08 -24.06 -8.24
C VAL A 363 23.59 -23.94 -6.80
N VAL A 364 23.96 -22.74 -6.37
CA VAL A 364 24.59 -22.48 -5.07
C VAL A 364 23.67 -21.69 -4.12
N LEU A 365 23.65 -22.08 -2.85
CA LEU A 365 22.97 -21.35 -1.78
C LEU A 365 23.96 -20.46 -1.02
N LEU A 366 23.59 -19.20 -0.74
CA LEU A 366 24.31 -18.28 0.14
C LEU A 366 23.39 -17.64 1.18
N THR A 367 23.52 -18.05 2.45
CA THR A 367 22.77 -17.47 3.59
C THR A 367 23.71 -16.97 4.69
N GLY A 368 23.16 -16.17 5.62
CA GLY A 368 23.90 -15.61 6.76
C GLY A 368 24.32 -16.69 7.77
N SER A 369 23.49 -17.73 7.93
CA SER A 369 23.72 -18.86 8.84
C SER A 369 24.75 -19.90 8.37
N MET A 370 25.31 -19.77 7.16
CA MET A 370 26.28 -20.76 6.65
C MET A 370 27.58 -20.78 7.45
N GLY A 371 28.03 -21.98 7.81
CA GLY A 371 29.35 -22.20 8.40
C GLY A 371 30.48 -21.71 7.47
N MET A 372 31.56 -21.21 8.08
CA MET A 372 32.68 -20.58 7.37
C MET A 372 33.25 -21.40 6.19
N PRO A 373 33.43 -22.74 6.27
CA PRO A 373 33.95 -23.52 5.15
C PRO A 373 32.99 -23.52 3.94
N ALA A 374 31.69 -23.74 4.18
CA ALA A 374 30.68 -23.76 3.13
C ALA A 374 30.51 -22.38 2.50
N ARG A 375 30.50 -21.32 3.31
CA ARG A 375 30.42 -19.94 2.83
C ARG A 375 31.62 -19.57 1.96
N ARG A 376 32.84 -19.94 2.36
CA ARG A 376 34.06 -19.71 1.55
C ARG A 376 34.00 -20.42 0.21
N LYS A 377 33.53 -21.67 0.17
CA LYS A 377 33.34 -22.41 -1.08
C LYS A 377 32.33 -21.71 -2.00
N ALA A 378 31.18 -21.33 -1.47
CA ALA A 378 30.17 -20.60 -2.24
C ALA A 378 30.74 -19.30 -2.82
N LEU A 379 31.44 -18.49 -2.02
CA LEU A 379 32.08 -17.26 -2.50
C LEU A 379 33.11 -17.50 -3.60
N LEU A 380 33.88 -18.60 -3.52
CA LEU A 380 34.81 -18.97 -4.59
C LEU A 380 34.04 -19.34 -5.87
N ASP A 381 33.02 -20.18 -5.77
CA ASP A 381 32.18 -20.59 -6.91
C ASP A 381 31.54 -19.38 -7.62
N LEU A 382 31.17 -18.35 -6.86
CA LEU A 382 30.62 -17.09 -7.37
C LEU A 382 31.66 -16.29 -8.17
N VAL A 383 32.87 -16.14 -7.63
CA VAL A 383 33.94 -15.34 -8.23
C VAL A 383 34.58 -16.04 -9.44
N THR A 384 34.63 -17.37 -9.46
CA THR A 384 35.14 -18.14 -10.60
C THR A 384 34.12 -18.32 -11.72
N GLY A 385 32.84 -18.02 -11.46
CA GLY A 385 31.77 -18.22 -12.44
C GLY A 385 31.27 -19.66 -12.53
N GLU A 386 31.74 -20.57 -11.66
CA GLU A 386 31.24 -21.95 -11.61
C GLU A 386 29.77 -22.02 -11.21
N ALA A 387 29.32 -21.11 -10.34
CA ALA A 387 27.92 -20.99 -9.95
C ALA A 387 27.15 -20.16 -10.99
N GLY A 388 26.44 -20.81 -11.91
CA GLY A 388 25.58 -20.10 -12.86
C GLY A 388 24.29 -19.58 -12.22
N ILE A 389 23.76 -20.26 -11.21
CA ILE A 389 22.61 -19.79 -10.42
C ILE A 389 23.00 -19.71 -8.95
N VAL A 390 22.71 -18.58 -8.34
CA VAL A 390 22.95 -18.32 -6.92
C VAL A 390 21.64 -17.93 -6.26
N ILE A 391 21.31 -18.57 -5.15
CA ILE A 391 20.10 -18.29 -4.38
C ILE A 391 20.53 -17.88 -2.98
N GLY A 392 19.98 -16.80 -2.44
CA GLY A 392 20.41 -16.32 -1.14
C GLY A 392 19.53 -15.26 -0.52
N THR A 393 19.89 -14.87 0.71
CA THR A 393 19.24 -13.77 1.43
C THR A 393 20.00 -12.47 1.24
N HIS A 394 19.78 -11.47 2.11
CA HIS A 394 20.58 -10.24 2.18
C HIS A 394 22.10 -10.48 2.23
N ALA A 395 22.54 -11.70 2.57
CA ALA A 395 23.93 -12.11 2.45
C ALA A 395 24.53 -11.87 1.05
N LEU A 396 23.73 -11.93 -0.03
CA LEU A 396 24.17 -11.64 -1.41
C LEU A 396 24.56 -10.18 -1.63
N ILE A 397 24.07 -9.27 -0.79
CA ILE A 397 24.24 -7.82 -0.92
C ILE A 397 25.51 -7.35 -0.19
N GLU A 398 26.02 -8.16 0.75
CA GLU A 398 27.21 -7.81 1.53
C GLU A 398 28.41 -7.47 0.63
N ASP A 399 29.23 -6.48 1.04
CA ASP A 399 30.37 -5.96 0.25
C ASP A 399 31.33 -7.04 -0.24
N LYS A 400 31.52 -8.10 0.56
CA LYS A 400 32.45 -9.20 0.28
C LYS A 400 31.99 -10.12 -0.85
N VAL A 401 30.71 -10.08 -1.22
CA VAL A 401 30.18 -10.91 -2.31
C VAL A 401 30.48 -10.25 -3.65
N GLN A 402 31.14 -11.00 -4.52
CA GLN A 402 31.50 -10.59 -5.87
C GLN A 402 31.14 -11.71 -6.85
N PHE A 403 30.67 -11.33 -8.02
CA PHE A 403 30.31 -12.23 -9.11
C PHE A 403 31.32 -12.09 -10.25
N HIS A 404 31.53 -13.16 -11.01
CA HIS A 404 32.34 -13.13 -12.23
C HIS A 404 31.66 -12.29 -13.33
N ASP A 405 30.39 -12.58 -13.60
CA ASP A 405 29.51 -11.88 -14.57
C ASP A 405 28.05 -11.99 -14.13
N LEU A 406 27.58 -11.10 -13.24
CA LEU A 406 26.17 -11.06 -12.84
C LEU A 406 25.32 -10.44 -13.97
N GLY A 407 24.50 -11.26 -14.62
CA GLY A 407 23.63 -10.86 -15.73
C GLY A 407 22.17 -10.60 -15.32
N LEU A 408 21.64 -11.31 -14.32
CA LEU A 408 20.25 -11.16 -13.88
C LEU A 408 20.13 -11.26 -12.36
N VAL A 409 19.33 -10.36 -11.80
CA VAL A 409 18.90 -10.40 -10.40
C VAL A 409 17.40 -10.61 -10.35
N VAL A 410 16.97 -11.68 -9.67
CA VAL A 410 15.58 -11.98 -9.37
C VAL A 410 15.30 -11.64 -7.92
N VAL A 411 14.32 -10.80 -7.62
CA VAL A 411 13.90 -10.47 -6.26
C VAL A 411 12.52 -11.06 -6.00
N ASP A 412 12.40 -11.99 -5.04
CA ASP A 412 11.12 -12.57 -4.65
C ASP A 412 10.53 -11.83 -3.43
N GLU A 413 9.23 -11.55 -3.46
CA GLU A 413 8.49 -10.78 -2.45
C GLU A 413 9.10 -9.43 -2.10
N GLN A 414 9.11 -8.56 -3.12
CA GLN A 414 9.68 -7.21 -3.10
C GLN A 414 9.33 -6.37 -1.86
N HIS A 415 8.12 -6.49 -1.33
CA HIS A 415 7.64 -5.62 -0.24
C HIS A 415 8.44 -5.77 1.08
N ARG A 416 9.30 -6.79 1.19
CA ARG A 416 10.21 -6.98 2.33
C ARG A 416 11.60 -6.34 2.12
N PHE A 417 11.90 -5.86 0.91
CA PHE A 417 13.20 -5.32 0.54
C PHE A 417 13.11 -3.82 0.24
N GLY A 418 13.98 -3.04 0.91
CA GLY A 418 14.06 -1.59 0.71
C GLY A 418 14.55 -1.21 -0.69
N VAL A 419 14.37 0.06 -1.08
CA VAL A 419 14.91 0.61 -2.34
C VAL A 419 16.45 0.48 -2.37
N GLU A 420 17.12 0.78 -1.27
CA GLU A 420 18.59 0.74 -1.14
C GLU A 420 19.20 -0.65 -1.42
N GLN A 421 18.48 -1.70 -1.03
CA GLN A 421 18.94 -3.08 -1.22
C GLN A 421 18.93 -3.48 -2.70
N ARG A 422 18.05 -2.88 -3.51
CA ARG A 422 17.98 -3.10 -4.96
C ARG A 422 19.14 -2.40 -5.67
N ASP A 423 19.42 -1.15 -5.30
CA ASP A 423 20.54 -0.39 -5.88
C ASP A 423 21.90 -0.99 -5.50
N ALA A 424 22.03 -1.54 -4.29
CA ALA A 424 23.22 -2.26 -3.86
C ALA A 424 23.51 -3.53 -4.68
N LEU A 425 22.49 -4.20 -5.24
CA LEU A 425 22.69 -5.34 -6.14
C LEU A 425 22.99 -4.90 -7.57
N ARG A 426 22.42 -3.77 -8.02
CA ARG A 426 22.75 -3.20 -9.35
C ARG A 426 24.22 -2.83 -9.47
N SER A 427 24.84 -2.38 -8.38
CA SER A 427 26.26 -2.01 -8.35
C SER A 427 27.23 -3.20 -8.24
N LYS A 428 26.74 -4.44 -8.08
CA LYS A 428 27.58 -5.65 -7.99
C LYS A 428 28.06 -6.18 -9.34
N GLY A 429 27.35 -5.86 -10.42
CA GLY A 429 27.77 -6.22 -11.78
C GLY A 429 28.80 -5.23 -12.31
N LYS A 430 29.68 -5.69 -13.22
CA LYS A 430 30.58 -4.78 -13.98
C LYS A 430 29.78 -3.79 -14.83
N GLN A 431 28.66 -4.27 -15.35
CA GLN A 431 27.56 -3.49 -15.90
C GLN A 431 26.31 -3.76 -15.05
N PRO A 432 25.32 -2.84 -15.02
CA PRO A 432 24.10 -3.08 -14.27
C PRO A 432 23.39 -4.34 -14.79
N PRO A 433 23.12 -5.34 -13.93
CA PRO A 433 22.41 -6.54 -14.32
C PRO A 433 20.95 -6.22 -14.66
N HIS A 434 20.32 -7.10 -15.43
CA HIS A 434 18.87 -7.11 -15.59
C HIS A 434 18.20 -7.38 -14.23
N LEU A 435 17.07 -6.75 -13.96
CA LEU A 435 16.31 -6.86 -12.72
C LEU A 435 14.89 -7.37 -13.00
N LEU A 436 14.59 -8.55 -12.45
CA LEU A 436 13.25 -9.13 -12.43
C LEU A 436 12.75 -9.16 -10.98
N VAL A 437 11.63 -8.51 -10.73
CA VAL A 437 11.02 -8.46 -9.40
C VAL A 437 9.72 -9.24 -9.42
N MET A 438 9.47 -10.05 -8.40
CA MET A 438 8.25 -10.86 -8.28
C MET A 438 7.44 -10.45 -7.06
N THR A 439 6.12 -10.47 -7.22
CA THR A 439 5.17 -10.30 -6.11
C THR A 439 4.06 -11.33 -6.21
N ALA A 440 3.72 -11.95 -5.07
CA ALA A 440 2.59 -12.86 -5.00
C ALA A 440 1.25 -12.17 -4.78
N THR A 441 1.24 -10.92 -4.30
CA THR A 441 0.06 -10.08 -4.21
C THR A 441 -0.04 -9.24 -5.48
N PRO A 442 -1.05 -9.46 -6.33
CA PRO A 442 -1.27 -8.62 -7.49
C PRO A 442 -1.50 -7.18 -7.04
N ILE A 443 -0.76 -6.23 -7.60
CA ILE A 443 -0.94 -4.81 -7.31
C ILE A 443 -1.72 -4.25 -8.50
N PRO A 444 -2.78 -3.44 -8.29
CA PRO A 444 -3.48 -2.81 -9.40
C PRO A 444 -2.50 -2.09 -10.30
N ARG A 445 -2.71 -2.20 -11.61
CA ARG A 445 -1.79 -1.68 -12.62
C ARG A 445 -1.50 -0.19 -12.40
N THR A 446 -2.48 0.58 -11.96
CA THR A 446 -2.33 2.00 -11.63
C THR A 446 -1.34 2.27 -10.52
N VAL A 447 -1.41 1.49 -9.42
CA VAL A 447 -0.46 1.57 -8.31
C VAL A 447 0.93 1.14 -8.77
N ALA A 448 1.01 0.12 -9.63
CA ALA A 448 2.28 -0.26 -10.23
C ALA A 448 2.86 0.87 -11.11
N MET A 449 2.02 1.55 -11.89
CA MET A 449 2.43 2.66 -12.78
C MET A 449 2.80 3.95 -12.05
N THR A 450 2.35 4.15 -10.81
CA THR A 450 2.65 5.36 -10.02
C THR A 450 3.76 5.12 -9.01
N VAL A 451 3.73 4.01 -8.26
CA VAL A 451 4.69 3.69 -7.18
C VAL A 451 5.93 2.99 -7.72
N PHE A 452 5.75 2.10 -8.69
CA PHE A 452 6.80 1.27 -9.26
C PHE A 452 7.00 1.58 -10.75
N GLY A 453 6.61 2.78 -11.21
CA GLY A 453 6.49 3.13 -12.62
C GLY A 453 7.81 3.20 -13.40
N ASP A 454 8.95 2.94 -12.75
CA ASP A 454 10.22 2.62 -13.38
C ASP A 454 10.29 1.17 -13.89
N LEU A 455 9.41 0.29 -13.42
CA LEU A 455 9.31 -1.12 -13.81
C LEU A 455 8.25 -1.34 -14.91
N GLU A 456 8.57 -2.16 -15.90
CA GLU A 456 7.57 -2.74 -16.80
C GLU A 456 6.80 -3.85 -16.09
N THR A 457 5.49 -3.96 -16.31
CA THR A 457 4.64 -4.92 -15.60
C THR A 457 4.25 -6.08 -16.50
N SER A 458 4.59 -7.30 -16.11
CA SER A 458 4.03 -8.53 -16.70
C SER A 458 3.06 -9.18 -15.72
N VAL A 459 1.88 -9.56 -16.21
CA VAL A 459 0.81 -10.16 -15.39
C VAL A 459 0.63 -11.61 -15.77
N LEU A 460 0.69 -12.49 -14.77
CA LEU A 460 0.43 -13.92 -14.88
C LEU A 460 -0.87 -14.28 -14.14
N ASP A 461 -1.98 -14.21 -14.87
CA ASP A 461 -3.35 -14.42 -14.41
C ASP A 461 -3.82 -15.89 -14.51
N GLN A 462 -3.21 -16.68 -15.41
CA GLN A 462 -3.55 -18.09 -15.58
C GLN A 462 -2.95 -18.98 -14.49
N LEU A 463 -3.80 -19.78 -13.83
CA LEU A 463 -3.37 -20.85 -12.92
C LEU A 463 -3.04 -22.14 -13.69
N PRO A 464 -1.98 -22.89 -13.33
CA PRO A 464 -1.67 -24.18 -13.94
C PRO A 464 -2.80 -25.20 -13.78
N ALA A 465 -2.93 -26.11 -14.76
CA ALA A 465 -3.90 -27.20 -14.73
C ALA A 465 -3.65 -28.15 -13.53
N GLY A 466 -4.73 -28.62 -12.90
CA GLY A 466 -4.67 -29.60 -11.79
C GLY A 466 -4.82 -29.00 -10.39
N ARG A 467 -4.98 -27.67 -10.27
CA ARG A 467 -5.29 -27.03 -8.98
C ARG A 467 -6.78 -27.08 -8.68
N SER A 468 -7.13 -27.61 -7.51
CA SER A 468 -8.51 -27.61 -7.03
C SER A 468 -8.89 -26.28 -6.38
N PRO A 469 -10.14 -25.81 -6.55
CA PRO A 469 -10.57 -24.54 -5.98
C PRO A 469 -10.55 -24.58 -4.44
N ILE A 470 -10.41 -23.39 -3.84
CA ILE A 470 -10.40 -23.22 -2.38
C ILE A 470 -11.74 -22.63 -1.95
N ALA A 471 -12.55 -23.39 -1.21
CA ALA A 471 -13.76 -22.83 -0.61
C ALA A 471 -13.37 -21.97 0.60
N THR A 472 -13.79 -20.70 0.63
CA THR A 472 -13.47 -19.79 1.75
C THR A 472 -14.74 -19.41 2.50
N HIS A 473 -14.74 -19.56 3.82
CA HIS A 473 -15.87 -19.23 4.68
C HIS A 473 -15.43 -18.43 5.91
N VAL A 474 -16.27 -17.47 6.32
CA VAL A 474 -16.06 -16.74 7.56
C VAL A 474 -16.84 -17.41 8.70
N VAL A 475 -16.15 -17.67 9.79
CA VAL A 475 -16.66 -18.34 10.99
C VAL A 475 -16.88 -17.30 12.09
N PRO A 476 -18.14 -16.91 12.39
CA PRO A 476 -18.44 -15.94 13.43
C PRO A 476 -18.41 -16.62 14.81
N ALA A 477 -17.24 -16.62 15.46
CA ALA A 477 -17.01 -17.36 16.70
C ALA A 477 -17.81 -16.82 17.89
N LYS A 478 -18.04 -15.50 17.95
CA LYS A 478 -18.80 -14.85 19.02
C LYS A 478 -20.32 -15.00 18.85
N ASP A 479 -20.83 -14.75 17.65
CA ASP A 479 -22.27 -14.79 17.37
C ASP A 479 -22.80 -16.22 17.25
N LYS A 480 -21.97 -17.15 16.73
CA LYS A 480 -22.35 -18.57 16.52
C LYS A 480 -21.23 -19.52 16.95
N PRO A 481 -21.03 -19.75 18.27
CA PRO A 481 -19.95 -20.61 18.77
C PRO A 481 -19.94 -22.05 18.21
N HIS A 482 -21.11 -22.59 17.87
CA HIS A 482 -21.26 -23.92 17.26
C HIS A 482 -20.59 -24.01 15.87
N PHE A 483 -20.43 -22.91 15.14
CA PHE A 483 -19.68 -22.90 13.87
C PHE A 483 -18.18 -23.12 14.09
N LEU A 484 -17.62 -22.63 15.20
CA LEU A 484 -16.23 -22.87 15.56
C LEU A 484 -16.00 -24.34 15.93
N ALA A 485 -16.91 -24.94 16.69
CA ALA A 485 -16.88 -26.39 16.96
C ALA A 485 -16.93 -27.20 15.66
N ARG A 486 -17.84 -26.83 14.74
CA ARG A 486 -17.95 -27.48 13.43
C ARG A 486 -16.70 -27.28 12.56
N ALA A 487 -16.03 -26.14 12.65
CA ALA A 487 -14.75 -25.89 11.96
C ALA A 487 -13.69 -26.90 12.41
N TRP A 488 -13.58 -27.17 13.71
CA TRP A 488 -12.62 -28.17 14.22
C TRP A 488 -12.99 -29.61 13.85
N GLU A 489 -14.27 -29.97 13.88
CA GLU A 489 -14.72 -31.26 13.35
C GLU A 489 -14.31 -31.43 11.88
N ARG A 490 -14.46 -30.37 11.09
CA ARG A 490 -14.08 -30.39 9.68
C ARG A 490 -12.57 -30.58 9.49
N VAL A 491 -11.74 -29.98 10.34
CA VAL A 491 -10.28 -30.22 10.37
C VAL A 491 -10.00 -31.70 10.64
N ARG A 492 -10.66 -32.31 11.64
CA ARG A 492 -10.49 -33.75 11.96
C ARG A 492 -10.91 -34.65 10.80
N GLU A 493 -12.03 -34.35 10.13
CA GLU A 493 -12.50 -35.12 8.97
C GLU A 493 -11.46 -35.14 7.86
N GLU A 494 -10.85 -33.99 7.54
CA GLU A 494 -9.83 -33.89 6.50
C GLU A 494 -8.53 -34.58 6.90
N VAL A 495 -8.08 -34.42 8.15
CA VAL A 495 -6.92 -35.16 8.68
C VAL A 495 -7.17 -36.67 8.70
N GLY A 496 -8.39 -37.10 9.01
CA GLY A 496 -8.80 -38.51 8.99
C GLY A 496 -8.75 -39.14 7.59
N LYS A 497 -8.85 -38.34 6.53
CA LYS A 497 -8.63 -38.77 5.14
C LYS A 497 -7.16 -38.83 4.73
N GLY A 498 -6.24 -38.49 5.65
CA GLY A 498 -4.80 -38.46 5.41
C GLY A 498 -4.25 -37.08 5.02
N HIS A 499 -5.09 -36.04 4.96
CA HIS A 499 -4.66 -34.68 4.67
C HIS A 499 -4.08 -33.96 5.89
N GLN A 500 -3.63 -32.72 5.68
CA GLN A 500 -2.99 -31.90 6.70
C GLN A 500 -3.63 -30.51 6.78
N ALA A 501 -3.54 -29.89 7.96
CA ALA A 501 -4.16 -28.59 8.23
C ALA A 501 -3.18 -27.57 8.79
N TYR A 502 -3.37 -26.31 8.41
CA TYR A 502 -2.72 -25.15 9.02
C TYR A 502 -3.69 -24.43 9.95
N VAL A 503 -3.19 -23.99 11.11
CA VAL A 503 -3.90 -23.10 12.04
C VAL A 503 -3.03 -21.88 12.28
N VAL A 504 -3.47 -20.70 11.84
CA VAL A 504 -2.70 -19.46 11.89
C VAL A 504 -3.23 -18.54 12.98
N CYS A 505 -2.32 -18.04 13.82
CA CYS A 505 -2.65 -17.13 14.91
C CYS A 505 -1.86 -15.82 14.75
N PRO A 506 -2.41 -14.67 15.16
CA PRO A 506 -1.76 -13.37 14.98
C PRO A 506 -0.55 -13.17 15.93
N ARG A 507 -0.46 -13.90 17.06
CA ARG A 507 0.57 -13.71 18.09
C ARG A 507 1.31 -14.98 18.49
N ILE A 508 2.55 -14.82 18.95
CA ILE A 508 3.42 -15.93 19.41
C ILE A 508 3.07 -16.37 20.85
N GLY A 509 2.73 -15.43 21.75
CA GLY A 509 2.44 -15.69 23.18
C GLY A 509 3.17 -14.74 24.13
N ASN A 510 2.91 -14.87 25.43
CA ASN A 510 3.27 -13.89 26.48
C ASN A 510 4.79 -13.61 26.55
N GLY A 511 5.17 -12.48 25.96
CA GLY A 511 6.50 -11.87 26.01
C GLY A 511 6.64 -10.63 25.11
N ASP A 512 5.53 -10.05 24.64
CA ASP A 512 5.52 -8.89 23.73
C ASP A 512 5.55 -7.54 24.49
N GLU A 513 6.07 -7.50 25.71
CA GLU A 513 6.28 -6.24 26.46
C GLU A 513 7.72 -5.71 26.43
N GLU A 514 8.72 -6.44 25.90
CA GLU A 514 10.13 -5.99 26.00
C GLU A 514 10.75 -5.36 24.74
N ALA A 515 9.96 -5.11 23.69
CA ALA A 515 10.43 -4.33 22.52
C ALA A 515 9.65 -3.02 22.28
N ALA A 516 8.74 -2.65 23.20
CA ALA A 516 8.12 -1.34 23.20
C ALA A 516 8.76 -0.48 24.30
N ASP A 517 9.42 0.58 23.88
CA ASP A 517 10.00 1.64 24.70
C ASP A 517 9.14 1.94 25.97
N PRO A 518 9.66 1.78 27.21
CA PRO A 518 8.87 1.86 28.44
C PRO A 518 8.39 3.28 28.82
N LYS A 519 8.41 4.25 27.88
CA LYS A 519 8.09 5.67 28.13
C LYS A 519 6.79 6.21 27.54
N LYS A 520 5.86 5.35 27.09
CA LYS A 520 4.48 5.78 26.77
C LYS A 520 3.42 4.84 27.38
N LYS A 521 3.35 4.79 28.70
CA LYS A 521 2.08 4.45 29.39
C LYS A 521 1.24 5.73 29.51
N SER A 522 0.57 6.13 28.43
CA SER A 522 -0.64 6.95 28.55
C SER A 522 -1.77 6.02 28.96
N ALA A 523 -2.00 5.95 30.27
CA ALA A 523 -3.21 5.36 30.82
C ALA A 523 -4.37 6.31 30.47
N GLU A 524 -5.18 5.95 29.46
CA GLU A 524 -6.59 6.32 29.36
C GLU A 524 -7.24 5.67 28.12
N ALA A 525 -8.20 4.77 28.39
CA ALA A 525 -9.29 4.29 27.53
C ALA A 525 -8.96 3.47 26.25
N GLU A 526 -8.78 2.15 26.41
CA GLU A 526 -9.26 1.16 25.42
C GLU A 526 -10.20 0.16 26.12
N GLY A 527 -11.47 0.21 25.75
CA GLY A 527 -12.49 -0.75 26.20
C GLY A 527 -12.48 -2.03 25.36
N ASP A 528 -12.52 -3.17 26.05
CA ASP A 528 -13.15 -4.43 25.65
C ASP A 528 -12.60 -5.21 24.43
N LYS A 529 -11.30 -5.08 24.11
CA LYS A 529 -10.63 -6.04 23.20
C LYS A 529 -9.75 -7.00 24.01
N ARG A 530 -10.08 -8.29 23.97
CA ARG A 530 -9.19 -9.35 24.49
C ARG A 530 -7.82 -9.28 23.79
N PRO A 531 -6.73 -9.67 24.47
CA PRO A 531 -5.43 -9.82 23.82
C PRO A 531 -5.53 -10.82 22.65
N PRO A 532 -4.77 -10.62 21.55
CA PRO A 532 -4.76 -11.53 20.41
C PRO A 532 -4.30 -12.93 20.84
N LEU A 533 -4.90 -13.97 20.24
CA LEU A 533 -4.61 -15.35 20.61
C LEU A 533 -3.16 -15.75 20.29
N ALA A 534 -2.52 -16.40 21.26
CA ALA A 534 -1.15 -16.88 21.19
C ALA A 534 -1.07 -18.28 20.56
N VAL A 535 -0.08 -18.50 19.68
CA VAL A 535 0.18 -19.81 19.06
C VAL A 535 0.38 -20.92 20.09
N LEU A 536 1.11 -20.65 21.18
CA LEU A 536 1.37 -21.66 22.22
C LEU A 536 0.10 -22.03 22.98
N GLU A 537 -0.71 -21.04 23.38
CA GLU A 537 -1.96 -21.26 24.10
C GLU A 537 -2.98 -22.01 23.24
N ILE A 538 -3.12 -21.63 21.95
CA ILE A 538 -3.97 -22.35 21.01
C ILE A 538 -3.47 -23.77 20.78
N ALA A 539 -2.17 -23.98 20.61
CA ALA A 539 -1.63 -25.32 20.36
C ALA A 539 -1.92 -26.26 21.52
N ASP A 540 -1.78 -25.79 22.76
CA ASP A 540 -2.09 -26.58 23.96
C ASP A 540 -3.60 -26.82 24.11
N GLU A 541 -4.44 -25.82 23.84
CA GLU A 541 -5.90 -25.99 23.79
C GLU A 541 -6.34 -27.02 22.75
N LEU A 542 -5.77 -26.97 21.54
CA LEU A 542 -6.08 -27.88 20.46
C LEU A 542 -5.62 -29.31 20.76
N ARG A 543 -4.42 -29.48 21.33
CA ARG A 543 -3.88 -30.78 21.77
C ARG A 543 -4.74 -31.41 22.86
N GLY A 544 -5.19 -30.62 23.83
CA GLY A 544 -6.01 -31.09 24.96
C GLY A 544 -7.51 -31.19 24.67
N GLY A 545 -7.99 -30.52 23.63
CA GLY A 545 -9.41 -30.38 23.33
C GLY A 545 -9.78 -30.97 21.97
N PRO A 546 -10.24 -30.16 21.00
CA PRO A 546 -10.91 -30.65 19.79
C PRO A 546 -10.01 -31.48 18.87
N LEU A 547 -8.69 -31.28 18.87
CA LEU A 547 -7.73 -32.00 18.03
C LEU A 547 -6.96 -33.08 18.80
N ALA A 548 -7.44 -33.46 19.99
CA ALA A 548 -6.85 -34.54 20.77
C ALA A 548 -6.67 -35.82 19.94
N GLY A 549 -5.47 -36.40 20.03
CA GLY A 549 -5.05 -37.60 19.30
C GLY A 549 -4.42 -37.36 17.93
N LEU A 550 -4.33 -36.10 17.46
CA LEU A 550 -3.60 -35.74 16.23
C LEU A 550 -2.18 -35.24 16.54
N SER A 551 -1.25 -35.40 15.59
CA SER A 551 0.08 -34.79 15.70
C SER A 551 0.01 -33.30 15.40
N VAL A 552 0.05 -32.50 16.47
CA VAL A 552 -0.01 -31.04 16.44
C VAL A 552 1.35 -30.46 16.84
N GLU A 553 2.01 -29.74 15.93
CA GLU A 553 3.27 -29.04 16.18
C GLU A 553 3.12 -27.53 16.03
N VAL A 554 4.06 -26.79 16.61
CA VAL A 554 4.08 -25.31 16.62
C VAL A 554 5.18 -24.78 15.70
N LEU A 555 4.90 -23.69 14.99
CA LEU A 555 5.91 -22.93 14.26
C LEU A 555 5.77 -21.42 14.48
N HIS A 556 6.82 -20.76 14.96
CA HIS A 556 6.80 -19.30 15.14
C HIS A 556 8.15 -18.63 14.85
N GLY A 557 8.13 -17.31 14.69
CA GLY A 557 9.28 -16.51 14.22
C GLY A 557 10.49 -16.55 15.15
N ARG A 558 10.29 -16.79 16.45
CA ARG A 558 11.36 -16.89 17.45
C ARG A 558 12.05 -18.26 17.57
N MET A 559 11.59 -19.29 16.84
CA MET A 559 12.29 -20.59 16.87
C MET A 559 13.64 -20.51 16.17
N ASP A 560 14.57 -21.37 16.60
CA ASP A 560 15.85 -21.52 15.91
C ASP A 560 15.63 -21.91 14.43
N PRO A 561 16.40 -21.38 13.48
CA PRO A 561 16.28 -21.73 12.07
C PRO A 561 16.35 -23.24 11.78
N ALA A 562 17.19 -24.00 12.50
CA ALA A 562 17.30 -25.44 12.31
C ALA A 562 16.04 -26.18 12.76
N ASP A 563 15.46 -25.77 13.90
CA ASP A 563 14.22 -26.35 14.43
C ASP A 563 13.02 -26.05 13.51
N LYS A 564 12.97 -24.84 12.94
CA LYS A 564 11.94 -24.47 11.95
C LYS A 564 12.00 -25.38 10.72
N ASP A 565 13.19 -25.59 10.16
CA ASP A 565 13.37 -26.47 9.01
C ASP A 565 12.99 -27.92 9.34
N ASP A 566 13.36 -28.41 10.53
CA ASP A 566 12.98 -29.77 10.96
C ASP A 566 11.46 -29.95 11.07
N VAL A 567 10.77 -29.03 11.76
CA VAL A 567 9.29 -29.07 11.87
C VAL A 567 8.64 -28.99 10.49
N MET A 568 9.13 -28.13 9.61
CA MET A 568 8.60 -28.04 8.25
C MET A 568 8.88 -29.28 7.41
N ARG A 569 10.03 -29.93 7.58
CA ARG A 569 10.37 -31.19 6.93
C ARG A 569 9.44 -32.31 7.38
N ARG A 570 9.21 -32.45 8.68
CA ARG A 570 8.28 -33.43 9.26
C ARG A 570 6.83 -33.17 8.83
N PHE A 571 6.44 -31.90 8.73
CA PHE A 571 5.15 -31.52 8.18
C PHE A 571 5.05 -31.85 6.68
N ALA A 572 6.04 -31.50 5.85
CA ALA A 572 6.02 -31.86 4.42
C ALA A 572 5.99 -33.39 4.18
N ALA A 573 6.65 -34.17 5.05
CA ALA A 573 6.63 -35.64 5.02
C ALA A 573 5.31 -36.27 5.51
N GLY A 574 4.40 -35.47 6.07
CA GLY A 574 3.10 -35.94 6.57
C GLY A 574 3.12 -36.56 7.96
N GLU A 575 4.23 -36.46 8.70
CA GLU A 575 4.36 -36.94 10.09
C GLU A 575 3.56 -36.05 11.06
N VAL A 576 3.54 -34.74 10.79
CA VAL A 576 2.75 -33.75 11.50
C VAL A 576 1.46 -33.50 10.73
N LYS A 577 0.31 -33.69 11.37
CA LYS A 577 -1.00 -33.51 10.71
C LYS A 577 -1.54 -32.10 10.81
N VAL A 578 -1.23 -31.40 11.89
CA VAL A 578 -1.70 -30.03 12.13
C VAL A 578 -0.52 -29.15 12.52
N LEU A 579 -0.31 -28.07 11.79
CA LEU A 579 0.71 -27.08 12.12
C LEU A 579 0.04 -25.80 12.64
N VAL A 580 0.30 -25.46 13.89
CA VAL A 580 -0.14 -24.20 14.50
C VAL A 580 0.97 -23.17 14.37
N ALA A 581 0.74 -22.11 13.61
CA ALA A 581 1.79 -21.17 13.27
C ALA A 581 1.38 -19.70 13.37
N THR A 582 2.36 -18.81 13.45
CA THR A 582 2.13 -17.39 13.17
C THR A 582 2.18 -17.10 11.66
N THR A 583 2.15 -15.82 11.30
CA THR A 583 2.39 -15.31 9.93
C THR A 583 3.72 -15.75 9.31
N VAL A 584 4.59 -16.49 10.00
CA VAL A 584 5.82 -17.02 9.39
C VAL A 584 5.54 -17.94 8.21
N ILE A 585 4.40 -18.64 8.20
CA ILE A 585 4.01 -19.49 7.07
C ILE A 585 3.51 -18.69 5.85
N GLU A 586 3.31 -17.37 6.00
CA GLU A 586 3.00 -16.46 4.89
C GLU A 586 4.05 -16.60 3.79
N VAL A 587 5.31 -16.84 4.16
CA VAL A 587 6.45 -16.98 3.26
C VAL A 587 7.00 -18.41 3.33
N GLY A 588 6.67 -19.20 2.30
CA GLY A 588 7.56 -20.26 1.83
C GLY A 588 7.54 -21.61 2.54
N VAL A 589 6.46 -22.39 2.39
CA VAL A 589 6.53 -23.85 2.09
C VAL A 589 5.34 -24.24 1.21
N ASN A 590 5.56 -25.15 0.25
CA ASN A 590 4.52 -25.80 -0.55
C ASN A 590 4.27 -27.20 0.04
N VAL A 591 3.10 -27.45 0.62
CA VAL A 591 2.68 -28.79 1.09
C VAL A 591 1.44 -29.22 0.31
N PRO A 592 1.61 -30.01 -0.78
CA PRO A 592 0.50 -30.40 -1.66
C PRO A 592 -0.64 -31.14 -0.94
N ASN A 593 -0.32 -31.87 0.14
CA ASN A 593 -1.27 -32.62 0.95
C ASN A 593 -2.02 -31.76 2.00
N SER A 594 -1.74 -30.46 2.07
CA SER A 594 -2.46 -29.56 2.96
C SER A 594 -3.74 -29.03 2.29
N THR A 595 -4.89 -29.40 2.88
CA THR A 595 -6.21 -29.08 2.33
C THR A 595 -6.98 -28.08 3.18
N VAL A 596 -6.63 -27.88 4.45
CA VAL A 596 -7.38 -26.99 5.36
C VAL A 596 -6.50 -25.87 5.93
N MET A 597 -6.99 -24.63 5.84
CA MET A 597 -6.43 -23.44 6.46
C MET A 597 -7.43 -22.85 7.44
N VAL A 598 -7.05 -22.67 8.70
CA VAL A 598 -7.84 -21.98 9.73
C VAL A 598 -7.08 -20.75 10.18
N ILE A 599 -7.67 -19.56 10.04
CA ILE A 599 -7.04 -18.30 10.47
C ILE A 599 -7.83 -17.78 11.66
N MET A 600 -7.19 -17.76 12.83
CA MET A 600 -7.75 -17.27 14.08
C MET A 600 -7.63 -15.74 14.16
N ASP A 601 -8.64 -15.06 14.71
CA ASP A 601 -8.73 -13.60 14.75
C ASP A 601 -8.45 -12.95 13.36
N ALA A 602 -9.05 -13.48 12.30
CA ALA A 602 -8.80 -13.10 10.91
C ALA A 602 -9.00 -11.60 10.63
N ASP A 603 -9.83 -10.92 11.43
CA ASP A 603 -10.04 -9.46 11.37
C ASP A 603 -8.80 -8.63 11.74
N ARG A 604 -7.76 -9.25 12.31
CA ARG A 604 -6.49 -8.58 12.61
C ARG A 604 -5.47 -8.64 11.47
N PHE A 605 -5.72 -9.45 10.44
CA PHE A 605 -4.83 -9.60 9.28
C PHE A 605 -5.25 -8.67 8.15
N GLY A 606 -4.27 -8.17 7.40
CA GLY A 606 -4.52 -7.44 6.15
C GLY A 606 -5.08 -8.35 5.06
N VAL A 607 -5.80 -7.80 4.07
CA VAL A 607 -6.39 -8.58 2.96
C VAL A 607 -5.32 -9.35 2.20
N SER A 608 -4.22 -8.68 1.88
CA SER A 608 -3.05 -9.27 1.23
C SER A 608 -2.50 -10.49 1.98
N GLN A 609 -2.38 -10.41 3.32
CA GLN A 609 -1.89 -11.50 4.16
C GLN A 609 -2.87 -12.68 4.16
N LEU A 610 -4.18 -12.40 4.27
CA LEU A 610 -5.22 -13.44 4.21
C LEU A 610 -5.20 -14.17 2.86
N HIS A 611 -4.99 -13.45 1.76
CA HIS A 611 -4.85 -14.05 0.43
C HIS A 611 -3.61 -14.95 0.33
N GLN A 612 -2.46 -14.48 0.82
CA GLN A 612 -1.22 -15.27 0.83
C GLN A 612 -1.35 -16.55 1.66
N LEU A 613 -1.92 -16.44 2.86
CA LEU A 613 -2.20 -17.58 3.75
C LEU A 613 -3.19 -18.57 3.10
N ARG A 614 -4.29 -18.07 2.52
CA ARG A 614 -5.25 -18.90 1.77
C ARG A 614 -4.55 -19.67 0.64
N GLY A 615 -3.64 -19.03 -0.08
CA GLY A 615 -2.85 -19.65 -1.16
C GLY A 615 -1.86 -20.74 -0.72
N ARG A 616 -1.71 -21.01 0.58
CA ARG A 616 -0.87 -22.10 1.12
C ARG A 616 -1.57 -23.47 1.11
N VAL A 617 -2.88 -23.53 0.91
CA VAL A 617 -3.66 -24.77 0.82
C VAL A 617 -4.21 -25.00 -0.59
N GLY A 618 -4.68 -26.23 -0.87
CA GLY A 618 -5.29 -26.55 -2.17
C GLY A 618 -4.27 -26.54 -3.31
N ARG A 619 -3.06 -27.05 -3.05
CA ARG A 619 -1.96 -27.16 -4.03
C ARG A 619 -1.84 -28.54 -4.67
N GLY A 620 -2.52 -29.54 -4.12
CA GLY A 620 -2.66 -30.87 -4.71
C GLY A 620 -3.98 -31.04 -5.47
N SER A 621 -4.33 -32.30 -5.77
CA SER A 621 -5.60 -32.65 -6.43
C SER A 621 -6.82 -32.52 -5.51
N ALA A 622 -6.64 -32.50 -4.19
CA ALA A 622 -7.73 -32.37 -3.22
C ALA A 622 -8.21 -30.90 -3.10
N PRO A 623 -9.53 -30.66 -2.99
CA PRO A 623 -10.08 -29.32 -2.82
C PRO A 623 -9.63 -28.67 -1.50
N GLY A 624 -9.33 -27.38 -1.57
CA GLY A 624 -8.92 -26.60 -0.40
C GLY A 624 -10.10 -26.03 0.37
N LEU A 625 -9.93 -25.83 1.67
CA LEU A 625 -10.89 -25.17 2.57
C LEU A 625 -10.15 -24.12 3.40
N CYS A 626 -10.62 -22.88 3.37
CA CYS A 626 -10.10 -21.77 4.16
C CYS A 626 -11.18 -21.23 5.10
N LEU A 627 -10.93 -21.25 6.41
CA LEU A 627 -11.85 -20.82 7.46
C LEU A 627 -11.29 -19.58 8.14
N LEU A 628 -11.97 -18.45 7.99
CA LEU A 628 -11.60 -17.16 8.58
C LEU A 628 -12.39 -16.98 9.89
N VAL A 629 -11.77 -17.23 11.04
CA VAL A 629 -12.42 -17.13 12.34
C VAL A 629 -12.36 -15.68 12.84
N SER A 630 -13.51 -15.11 13.18
CA SER A 630 -13.58 -13.74 13.71
C SER A 630 -14.64 -13.63 14.80
N GLU A 631 -14.40 -12.74 15.77
CA GLU A 631 -15.34 -12.37 16.84
C GLU A 631 -16.00 -11.01 16.62
N MET A 632 -15.73 -10.39 15.45
CA MET A 632 -16.29 -9.09 15.09
C MET A 632 -17.77 -9.22 14.74
N HIS A 633 -18.56 -8.23 15.18
CA HIS A 633 -19.99 -8.15 14.90
C HIS A 633 -20.26 -8.06 13.39
N GLU A 634 -21.35 -8.67 12.92
CA GLU A 634 -21.70 -8.79 11.49
C GLU A 634 -21.73 -7.44 10.74
N ALA A 635 -22.25 -6.39 11.37
CA ALA A 635 -22.32 -5.04 10.80
C ALA A 635 -21.00 -4.24 10.82
N SER A 636 -19.88 -4.82 11.29
CA SER A 636 -18.61 -4.10 11.39
C SER A 636 -17.89 -4.01 10.03
N PRO A 637 -17.11 -2.95 9.76
CA PRO A 637 -16.27 -2.85 8.56
C PRO A 637 -15.30 -4.04 8.40
N ALA A 638 -14.78 -4.54 9.53
CA ALA A 638 -13.90 -5.71 9.54
C ALA A 638 -14.61 -6.98 9.05
N ARG A 639 -15.90 -7.17 9.38
CA ARG A 639 -16.67 -8.30 8.84
C ARG A 639 -16.99 -8.13 7.37
N ALA A 640 -17.36 -6.93 6.91
CA ALA A 640 -17.55 -6.66 5.50
C ALA A 640 -16.28 -6.99 4.68
N ARG A 641 -15.11 -6.60 5.18
CA ARG A 641 -13.81 -6.97 4.60
C ARG A 641 -13.60 -8.48 4.52
N LEU A 642 -13.80 -9.20 5.63
CA LEU A 642 -13.65 -10.67 5.63
C LEU A 642 -14.64 -11.36 4.69
N ALA A 643 -15.85 -10.84 4.56
CA ALA A 643 -16.84 -11.37 3.61
C ALA A 643 -16.40 -11.14 2.16
N ALA A 644 -15.85 -9.97 1.84
CA ALA A 644 -15.28 -9.70 0.52
C ALA A 644 -14.10 -10.63 0.20
N VAL A 645 -13.21 -10.87 1.17
CA VAL A 645 -12.10 -11.85 1.05
C VAL A 645 -12.61 -13.26 0.78
N ALA A 646 -13.72 -13.65 1.41
CA ALA A 646 -14.31 -14.97 1.22
C ALA A 646 -15.07 -15.12 -0.11
N ALA A 647 -15.55 -14.01 -0.69
CA ALA A 647 -16.40 -14.03 -1.89
C ALA A 647 -15.61 -14.23 -3.19
N THR A 648 -14.34 -13.81 -3.24
CA THR A 648 -13.52 -13.89 -4.45
C THR A 648 -12.22 -14.64 -4.23
N LEU A 649 -11.81 -15.41 -5.24
CA LEU A 649 -10.50 -16.07 -5.28
C LEU A 649 -9.45 -15.20 -5.98
N ASP A 650 -9.88 -14.21 -6.74
CA ASP A 650 -9.04 -13.36 -7.58
C ASP A 650 -8.17 -12.42 -6.72
N GLY A 651 -6.86 -12.57 -6.83
CA GLY A 651 -5.92 -11.72 -6.11
C GLY A 651 -5.95 -10.24 -6.51
N PHE A 652 -6.35 -9.91 -7.74
CA PHE A 652 -6.50 -8.54 -8.23
C PHE A 652 -7.73 -7.84 -7.67
N GLU A 653 -8.88 -8.53 -7.61
CA GLU A 653 -10.07 -7.98 -6.95
C GLU A 653 -9.79 -7.70 -5.47
N LEU A 654 -9.08 -8.61 -4.80
CA LEU A 654 -8.71 -8.45 -3.39
C LEU A 654 -7.75 -7.30 -3.15
N SER A 655 -6.79 -7.06 -4.03
CA SER A 655 -5.87 -5.94 -3.87
C SER A 655 -6.52 -4.59 -4.12
N ARG A 656 -7.49 -4.50 -5.04
CA ARG A 656 -8.37 -3.33 -5.18
C ARG A 656 -9.13 -3.05 -3.88
N ILE A 657 -9.74 -4.07 -3.28
CA ILE A 657 -10.45 -3.94 -2.00
C ILE A 657 -9.49 -3.54 -0.86
N ASP A 658 -8.27 -4.10 -0.80
CA ASP A 658 -7.25 -3.73 0.20
C ASP A 658 -6.84 -2.25 0.06
N LEU A 659 -6.68 -1.78 -1.18
CA LEU A 659 -6.30 -0.41 -1.51
C LEU A 659 -7.43 0.61 -1.31
N GLU A 660 -8.68 0.26 -1.61
CA GLU A 660 -9.84 1.11 -1.33
C GLU A 660 -10.01 1.33 0.19
N GLN A 661 -9.68 0.31 1.00
CA GLN A 661 -9.81 0.38 2.45
C GLN A 661 -8.61 1.04 3.14
N ARG A 662 -7.40 0.80 2.63
CA ARG A 662 -6.20 1.53 3.04
C ARG A 662 -6.17 2.84 2.27
N ARG A 663 -6.71 3.92 2.85
CA ARG A 663 -6.62 5.28 2.27
C ARG A 663 -5.29 5.44 1.53
N GLU A 664 -5.35 5.77 0.24
CA GLU A 664 -4.28 5.63 -0.76
C GLU A 664 -2.89 6.13 -0.32
N GLY A 665 -2.87 7.12 0.60
CA GLY A 665 -1.66 7.63 1.23
C GLY A 665 -0.81 6.61 2.00
N ASP A 666 -1.34 5.47 2.43
CA ASP A 666 -0.57 4.45 3.17
C ASP A 666 0.30 3.60 2.22
N VAL A 667 -0.10 3.38 0.96
CA VAL A 667 0.69 2.57 0.00
C VAL A 667 1.78 3.38 -0.67
N LEU A 668 1.55 4.68 -0.87
CA LEU A 668 2.56 5.63 -1.32
C LEU A 668 3.50 6.06 -0.17
N GLY A 669 3.03 6.03 1.09
CA GLY A 669 3.75 6.57 2.25
C GLY A 669 4.43 5.56 3.19
N GLN A 670 4.00 4.29 3.29
CA GLN A 670 4.60 3.35 4.25
C GLN A 670 5.94 2.75 3.80
N ALA A 671 6.25 2.74 2.51
CA ALA A 671 7.60 2.39 2.07
C ALA A 671 8.64 3.45 2.49
N GLN A 672 8.20 4.66 2.87
CA GLN A 672 9.06 5.79 3.20
C GLN A 672 8.52 6.68 4.34
N SER A 673 8.16 6.12 5.50
CA SER A 673 7.89 6.84 6.78
C SER A 673 6.98 8.11 6.74
N GLY A 674 5.83 8.02 7.39
CA GLY A 674 5.27 9.10 8.24
C GLY A 674 4.71 10.37 7.61
N VAL A 675 4.90 10.64 6.31
CA VAL A 675 4.35 11.83 5.63
C VAL A 675 3.27 11.42 4.62
N ARG A 676 2.22 12.23 4.51
CA ARG A 676 1.08 12.01 3.59
C ARG A 676 1.59 11.89 2.15
N SER A 677 0.90 11.12 1.31
CA SER A 677 1.20 11.00 -0.13
C SER A 677 1.42 12.36 -0.78
N SER A 678 2.37 12.44 -1.71
CA SER A 678 2.60 13.62 -2.57
C SER A 678 1.40 13.95 -3.46
N LEU A 679 0.55 12.96 -3.75
CA LEU A 679 -0.71 13.12 -4.47
C LEU A 679 -1.77 13.75 -3.57
N ARG A 680 -2.36 14.87 -4.02
CA ARG A 680 -3.37 15.64 -3.27
C ARG A 680 -4.75 15.54 -3.90
N MET A 681 -4.83 15.44 -5.23
CA MET A 681 -6.07 15.39 -6.00
C MET A 681 -6.23 14.08 -6.77
N LEU A 682 -5.13 13.49 -7.24
CA LEU A 682 -5.13 12.25 -8.01
C LEU A 682 -5.37 11.04 -7.11
N ALA A 683 -6.41 10.28 -7.42
CA ALA A 683 -6.71 9.01 -6.76
C ALA A 683 -6.23 7.86 -7.63
N VAL A 684 -5.25 7.08 -7.15
CA VAL A 684 -4.56 6.08 -7.98
C VAL A 684 -5.50 4.99 -8.48
N ILE A 685 -6.54 4.66 -7.71
CA ILE A 685 -7.50 3.60 -8.10
C ILE A 685 -8.59 4.18 -9.02
N GLU A 686 -9.13 5.34 -8.67
CA GLU A 686 -10.26 5.93 -9.41
C GLU A 686 -9.83 6.55 -10.75
N ASP A 687 -8.60 7.07 -10.83
CA ASP A 687 -8.10 7.84 -11.97
C ASP A 687 -7.18 7.01 -12.91
N GLU A 688 -7.44 5.71 -13.05
CA GLU A 688 -6.64 4.78 -13.89
C GLU A 688 -6.43 5.30 -15.32
N GLU A 689 -7.51 5.71 -15.96
CA GLU A 689 -7.47 6.17 -17.35
C GLU A 689 -6.65 7.46 -17.51
N VAL A 690 -6.72 8.37 -16.53
CA VAL A 690 -5.95 9.62 -16.52
C VAL A 690 -4.46 9.31 -16.41
N ILE A 691 -4.08 8.40 -15.51
CA ILE A 691 -2.69 7.98 -15.32
C ILE A 691 -2.15 7.28 -16.57
N ALA A 692 -2.93 6.40 -17.18
CA ALA A 692 -2.55 5.70 -18.41
C ALA A 692 -2.30 6.66 -19.57
N GLN A 693 -3.22 7.59 -19.80
CA GLN A 693 -3.08 8.60 -20.85
C GLN A 693 -1.91 9.56 -20.55
N ALA A 694 -1.73 9.98 -19.30
CA ALA A 694 -0.59 10.79 -18.88
C ALA A 694 0.75 10.09 -19.12
N ARG A 695 0.81 8.75 -18.95
CA ARG A 695 2.01 7.96 -19.24
C ARG A 695 2.39 7.96 -20.71
N GLU A 696 1.42 7.80 -21.61
CA GLU A 696 1.65 7.84 -23.06
C GLU A 696 2.23 9.21 -23.47
N GLU A 697 1.61 10.29 -22.98
CA GLU A 697 2.03 11.67 -23.24
C GLU A 697 3.42 11.96 -22.66
N ALA A 698 3.67 11.55 -21.42
CA ALA A 698 4.95 11.72 -20.75
C ALA A 698 6.07 10.99 -21.50
N THR A 699 5.81 9.77 -21.98
CA THR A 699 6.77 8.98 -22.75
C THR A 699 7.13 9.68 -24.06
N ARG A 700 6.15 10.27 -24.76
CA ARG A 700 6.38 11.07 -25.97
C ARG A 700 7.22 12.32 -25.67
N VAL A 701 6.84 13.09 -24.65
CA VAL A 701 7.54 14.33 -24.28
C VAL A 701 8.99 14.04 -23.89
N VAL A 702 9.22 13.04 -23.05
CA VAL A 702 10.58 12.66 -22.63
C VAL A 702 11.40 12.11 -23.79
N ALA A 703 10.79 11.44 -24.77
CA ALA A 703 11.50 10.98 -25.97
C ALA A 703 12.02 12.15 -26.81
N GLU A 704 11.20 13.20 -27.00
CA GLU A 704 11.51 14.37 -27.81
C GLU A 704 12.43 15.40 -27.11
N ASP A 705 12.22 15.63 -25.80
CA ASP A 705 12.95 16.62 -24.99
C ASP A 705 13.24 16.07 -23.57
N PRO A 706 14.27 15.23 -23.41
CA PRO A 706 14.57 14.57 -22.13
C PRO A 706 15.02 15.52 -21.03
N GLU A 707 15.60 16.68 -21.36
CA GLU A 707 16.04 17.69 -20.38
C GLU A 707 14.98 18.76 -20.11
N LEU A 708 13.82 18.64 -20.76
CA LEU A 708 12.69 19.55 -20.68
C LEU A 708 13.08 21.00 -20.97
N GLU A 709 14.05 21.22 -21.87
CA GLU A 709 14.57 22.56 -22.19
C GLU A 709 13.51 23.45 -22.83
N ARG A 710 12.58 22.86 -23.60
CA ARG A 710 11.47 23.55 -24.26
C ARG A 710 10.26 23.73 -23.35
N LEU A 711 10.24 23.07 -22.20
CA LEU A 711 9.13 23.05 -21.24
C LEU A 711 9.61 23.44 -19.83
N PRO A 712 10.03 24.70 -19.63
CA PRO A 712 10.59 25.15 -18.34
C PRO A 712 9.59 25.06 -17.18
N GLY A 713 8.28 25.27 -17.43
CA GLY A 713 7.25 25.10 -16.41
C GLY A 713 7.14 23.67 -15.89
N LEU A 714 7.20 22.70 -16.79
CA LEU A 714 7.21 21.28 -16.43
C LEU A 714 8.48 20.90 -15.68
N LYS A 715 9.63 21.45 -16.08
CA LYS A 715 10.90 21.23 -15.40
C LYS A 715 10.88 21.74 -13.96
N LEU A 716 10.36 22.95 -13.73
CA LEU A 716 10.21 23.51 -12.39
C LEU A 716 9.29 22.65 -11.50
N ALA A 717 8.14 22.24 -12.03
CA ALA A 717 7.23 21.36 -11.30
C ALA A 717 7.85 20.00 -10.96
N LEU A 718 8.66 19.46 -11.88
CA LEU A 718 9.39 18.22 -11.66
C LEU A 718 10.50 18.37 -10.60
N ASP A 719 11.29 19.44 -10.65
CA ASP A 719 12.37 19.68 -9.69
C ASP A 719 11.80 19.85 -8.27
N ALA A 720 10.67 20.54 -8.11
CA ALA A 720 9.97 20.66 -6.82
C ALA A 720 9.51 19.30 -6.26
N LEU A 721 9.03 18.40 -7.13
CA LEU A 721 8.64 17.05 -6.74
C LEU A 721 9.86 16.23 -6.29
N LEU A 722 10.96 16.28 -7.05
CA LEU A 722 12.17 15.51 -6.77
C LEU A 722 12.93 16.01 -5.54
N ASP A 723 12.96 17.32 -5.29
CA ASP A 723 13.60 17.87 -4.09
C ASP A 723 12.83 17.46 -2.82
N THR A 724 11.50 17.37 -2.89
CA THR A 724 10.68 16.81 -1.81
C THR A 724 11.04 15.34 -1.54
N GLU A 725 11.27 14.52 -2.57
CA GLU A 725 11.73 13.13 -2.41
C GLU A 725 13.17 13.04 -1.87
N ARG A 726 14.06 13.97 -2.26
CA ARG A 726 15.46 14.01 -1.81
C ARG A 726 15.59 14.44 -0.35
N GLU A 727 14.81 15.42 0.10
CA GLU A 727 14.77 15.81 1.51
C GLU A 727 14.30 14.64 2.39
N GLN A 728 13.32 13.87 1.90
CA GLN A 728 12.86 12.63 2.55
C GLN A 728 13.94 11.52 2.59
N TYR A 729 14.86 11.52 1.62
CA TYR A 729 15.99 10.60 1.55
C TYR A 729 17.11 10.99 2.52
N LEU A 730 17.39 12.30 2.68
CA LEU A 730 18.44 12.82 3.56
C LEU A 730 18.08 12.78 5.06
N GLU A 731 16.81 12.93 5.43
CA GLU A 731 16.36 12.83 6.83
C GLU A 731 16.49 11.41 7.43
N LYS A 732 16.83 10.40 6.62
CA LYS A 732 16.97 8.99 7.03
C LYS A 732 18.39 8.43 6.93
N GLY A 733 19.35 9.24 6.49
CA GLY A 733 20.77 8.88 6.40
C GLY A 733 21.46 8.81 7.75
#